data_AF-K2M4D3-F1
#
_entry.id   AF-K2M4D3-F1
#
_cell.length_a   1.000
_cell.length_b   1.000
_cell.length_c   1.000
_cell.angle_alpha   90.00
_cell.angle_beta   90.00
_cell.angle_gamma   90.00
#
_symmetry.space_group_name_H-M   'P 1'
#
loop_
_entity.id
_entity.type
_entity.pdbx_description
1 polymer ?
#
loop_
_entity_poly.entity_id
_entity_poly.type
_entity_poly.pdbx_seq_one_letter_code
_entity_poly.pdbx_strand_id
1 'polypeptide(L)'
;MVKFDLEKFFSGMNDVDKDLREMALFDLHQALKDPGLQLTESEVDRVVDHVLRCFTKNELDKEVRNNAIQVAPQLFLFCSERQQIRFSSFLCTSATFRGMEFGDRGSSEIVESSTFALGLCCESMAERAQVNIEAWQRLTPVAHSINATLLSKLGDGNGDIAKDGFYGAIIALIVPFARTFSSETREEMAKRALMDFSGTGSACRRAIACLSLLSPFLSENAFNDVRETALLGLQGKDPNLRLLPHLLLYEALVKNSPLRMMTDICTVINILLMEIRRRTNEYTSEDDDVCDTIMRVVNSMVCQYPNELSTSHGDIFSCCVTLMRFDPNYCGDPEEEEAGIEEEGNDTYEDYYMELEEVDTSWKLRMWAAKLLSSLIQISPFSDVLIQRLNKADIFSVSDRMEEVQLANLQLLNAIAQHPRFEEAHFIVLNLLNSLLRCVSGFNQKVSVMAIKTLQLFFHLYGENLMKKGDAICHVLSDLVAKETNETNLLNSEVITLSQYVMDAALTEPRNISIAMKLFDTVFYTICKSRFDKVSDRALRVMQTMTCVALSVDDSYTERCVSLLFSLLERKTTEMEVSRAATEAMGECLSRLFLTLSEDTLRHYLHRLVSLTETNVNALHVLGSALGRSTAIQIPPDLLVHISAYLAKCNYSHQYVVIGVLKDALKNGSELPKEALDVVIKFIQVNALRSKEAFLIRRVFELLTEVCNKYPSVIEQTLEMMLSSVWNALETLLASASSFYGQVVEDAASFLHTLCLQFPQQRFTLTEAVLKHILISTSPDLCSELLSGVIVDDGETIGKISSFFFDNPGLTCLCVGTVGRSQPLPEEWKNFLLENFAGASSESTRSLGMAAIGRAASNPKNTSLFMQIVERAVTETKDRSLYWRLIKEVMHIAASQEPSPFGDHLFRKHLMERLLEGALEDDVETTAAVLGSFVSFDVADLLDITCRYLNSDSEIIKATCISIQRYLISHCKGEEIQPQLASVIETSLQNLGRNSSVRIRLAALQLFSVVASSQPHLLFTPTMRDVVYPNVLAELVEDPSLVLTVNLGGYTHREDKGIEIRRLAFEIISILLRDTERQRRGKVLEFFLRLEELLQCLVHACGPQEKGEVDVDLNNQAKTLLVQLVNTRLKLPWSDSLITSLHGKLKAVLELKCEGKSLSAEKERVNIRYTLNCVMRLTECVPFAYIPQFQPLLLLAQKSSLLAESMKLVL
;
A
#
# COMPACT_ATOMS: atom_id res chain seq x y z
N MET A 1 24.84 36.88 8.18
CA MET A 1 25.68 35.93 7.43
C MET A 1 27.05 36.54 7.30
N VAL A 2 28.08 35.91 7.86
CA VAL A 2 29.47 36.36 7.74
C VAL A 2 29.92 36.05 6.32
N LYS A 3 30.29 37.07 5.55
CA LYS A 3 30.83 36.90 4.19
C LYS A 3 32.18 36.20 4.31
N PHE A 4 32.37 35.08 3.60
CA PHE A 4 33.64 34.36 3.58
C PHE A 4 34.77 35.29 3.09
N ASP A 5 35.83 35.42 3.87
CA ASP A 5 36.97 36.30 3.58
C ASP A 5 38.15 35.49 3.04
N LEU A 6 38.38 35.61 1.73
CA LEU A 6 39.42 34.89 1.01
C LEU A 6 40.84 35.28 1.45
N GLU A 7 41.08 36.56 1.76
CA GLU A 7 42.41 37.02 2.18
C GLU A 7 42.72 36.52 3.60
N LYS A 8 41.70 36.49 4.48
CA LYS A 8 41.80 35.86 5.80
C LYS A 8 42.05 34.35 5.70
N PHE A 9 41.40 33.66 4.76
CA PHE A 9 41.66 32.24 4.51
C PHE A 9 43.11 32.00 4.05
N PHE A 10 43.60 32.74 3.05
CA PHE A 10 44.97 32.54 2.54
C PHE A 10 46.05 32.91 3.55
N SER A 11 45.84 33.96 4.35
CA SER A 11 46.76 34.31 5.43
C SER A 11 46.77 33.23 6.52
N GLY A 12 45.60 32.75 6.95
CA GLY A 12 45.48 31.67 7.93
C GLY A 12 46.14 30.36 7.46
N MET A 13 45.91 29.95 6.21
CA MET A 13 46.50 28.72 5.65
C MET A 13 48.03 28.76 5.48
N ASN A 14 48.64 29.94 5.38
CA ASN A 14 50.09 30.10 5.28
C ASN A 14 50.76 30.39 6.63
N ASP A 15 50.00 30.45 7.72
CA ASP A 15 50.53 30.70 9.05
C ASP A 15 51.24 29.45 9.61
N VAL A 16 52.23 29.69 10.47
CA VAL A 16 52.98 28.64 11.18
C VAL A 16 52.11 28.00 12.26
N ASP A 17 51.17 28.74 12.85
CA ASP A 17 50.24 28.25 13.86
C ASP A 17 49.20 27.29 13.25
N LYS A 18 49.12 26.06 13.80
CA LYS A 18 48.18 25.05 13.35
C LYS A 18 46.72 25.47 13.60
N ASP A 19 46.43 26.18 14.70
CA ASP A 19 45.05 26.52 15.08
C ASP A 19 44.47 27.53 14.07
N LEU A 20 45.31 28.42 13.53
CA LEU A 20 44.93 29.35 12.46
C LEU A 20 44.63 28.62 11.14
N ARG A 21 45.41 27.58 10.79
CA ARG A 21 45.15 26.73 9.62
C ARG A 21 43.84 25.93 9.78
N GLU A 22 43.60 25.38 10.97
CA GLU A 22 42.35 24.66 11.29
C GLU A 22 41.13 25.58 11.23
N MET A 23 41.21 26.78 11.82
CA MET A 23 40.14 27.77 11.73
C MET A 23 39.88 28.21 10.29
N ALA A 24 40.92 28.38 9.46
CA ALA A 24 40.76 28.71 8.06
C ALA A 24 40.02 27.60 7.28
N LEU A 25 40.37 26.32 7.53
CA LEU A 25 39.67 25.17 6.93
C LEU A 25 38.23 25.04 7.43
N PHE A 26 37.98 25.29 8.72
CA PHE A 26 36.64 25.29 9.29
C PHE A 26 35.76 26.42 8.71
N ASP A 27 36.30 27.64 8.62
CA ASP A 27 35.62 28.78 8.01
C ASP A 27 35.26 28.48 6.54
N LEU A 28 36.17 27.85 5.79
CA LEU A 28 35.91 27.38 4.42
C LEU A 28 34.82 26.29 4.38
N HIS A 29 34.86 25.32 5.30
CA HIS A 29 33.86 24.26 5.38
C HIS A 29 32.45 24.82 5.61
N GLN A 30 32.31 25.83 6.49
CA GLN A 30 31.03 26.48 6.72
C GLN A 30 30.58 27.32 5.52
N ALA A 31 31.52 28.00 4.85
CA ALA A 31 31.21 28.80 3.66
C ALA A 31 30.69 27.94 2.50
N LEU A 32 31.27 26.75 2.29
CA LEU A 32 30.84 25.81 1.23
C LEU A 32 29.43 25.24 1.41
N LYS A 33 28.86 25.35 2.63
CA LYS A 33 27.46 24.97 2.91
C LYS A 33 26.45 26.05 2.49
N ASP A 34 26.89 27.29 2.26
CA ASP A 34 26.02 28.38 1.83
C ASP A 34 25.80 28.34 0.31
N PRO A 35 24.57 28.12 -0.19
CA PRO A 35 24.28 28.11 -1.62
C PRO A 35 24.50 29.47 -2.31
N GLY A 36 24.69 30.55 -1.55
CA GLY A 36 24.99 31.89 -2.07
C GLY A 36 26.48 32.18 -2.32
N LEU A 37 27.39 31.26 -2.01
CA LEU A 37 28.83 31.46 -2.20
C LEU A 37 29.18 31.54 -3.69
N GLN A 38 29.81 32.64 -4.11
CA GLN A 38 30.32 32.84 -5.46
C GLN A 38 31.83 33.10 -5.42
N LEU A 39 32.59 32.28 -6.14
CA LEU A 39 34.03 32.43 -6.32
C LEU A 39 34.35 32.39 -7.82
N THR A 40 35.34 33.16 -8.25
CA THR A 40 35.87 33.10 -9.61
C THR A 40 36.72 31.84 -9.80
N GLU A 41 36.89 31.38 -11.04
CA GLU A 41 37.65 30.16 -11.35
C GLU A 41 39.09 30.22 -10.80
N SER A 42 39.74 31.38 -10.88
CA SER A 42 41.09 31.61 -10.35
C SER A 42 41.15 31.59 -8.81
N GLU A 43 40.10 32.04 -8.13
CA GLU A 43 40.03 31.98 -6.66
C GLU A 43 39.85 30.53 -6.21
N VAL A 44 39.00 29.77 -6.90
CA VAL A 44 38.82 28.33 -6.64
C VAL A 44 40.13 27.57 -6.83
N ASP A 45 40.88 27.84 -7.91
CA ASP A 45 42.20 27.21 -8.14
C ASP A 45 43.16 27.46 -6.96
N ARG A 46 43.20 28.71 -6.46
CA ARG A 46 44.05 29.04 -5.30
C ARG A 46 43.59 28.33 -4.03
N VAL A 47 42.28 28.24 -3.78
CA VAL A 47 41.72 27.53 -2.62
C VAL A 47 42.04 26.04 -2.71
N VAL A 48 41.82 25.43 -3.88
CA VAL A 48 42.15 24.03 -4.16
C VAL A 48 43.64 23.77 -3.91
N ASP A 49 44.53 24.64 -4.38
CA ASP A 49 45.98 24.45 -4.17
C ASP A 49 46.37 24.49 -2.69
N HIS A 50 45.74 25.34 -1.86
CA HIS A 50 46.00 25.39 -0.42
C HIS A 50 45.44 24.16 0.30
N VAL A 51 44.26 23.64 -0.09
CA VAL A 51 43.71 22.42 0.49
C VAL A 51 44.50 21.18 0.06
N LEU A 52 44.91 21.09 -1.21
CA LEU A 52 45.74 19.98 -1.70
C LEU A 52 47.14 19.96 -1.08
N ARG A 53 47.70 21.14 -0.72
CA ARG A 53 48.98 21.24 0.00
C ARG A 53 48.95 20.49 1.33
N CYS A 54 47.80 20.38 2.00
CA CYS A 54 47.65 19.60 3.24
C CYS A 54 47.94 18.10 3.03
N PHE A 55 47.80 17.58 1.81
CA PHE A 55 48.08 16.18 1.46
C PHE A 55 49.49 15.97 0.88
N THR A 56 50.42 16.84 1.28
CA THR A 56 51.84 16.75 0.88
C THR A 56 52.73 16.75 2.13
N LYS A 57 54.04 16.54 1.93
CA LYS A 57 55.02 16.67 3.02
C LYS A 57 55.09 18.06 3.67
N ASN A 58 54.47 19.07 3.05
CA ASN A 58 54.51 20.44 3.55
C ASN A 58 53.59 20.66 4.77
N GLU A 59 52.64 19.77 5.03
CA GLU A 59 51.79 19.81 6.22
C GLU A 59 52.15 18.67 7.16
N LEU A 60 52.60 19.03 8.37
CA LEU A 60 53.11 18.07 9.35
C LEU A 60 52.00 17.69 10.34
N ASP A 61 51.03 18.58 10.59
CA ASP A 61 50.00 18.37 11.60
C ASP A 61 48.89 17.43 11.11
N LYS A 62 48.57 16.42 11.93
CA LYS A 62 47.52 15.44 11.64
C LYS A 62 46.12 16.06 11.75
N GLU A 63 45.91 16.97 12.69
CA GLU A 63 44.61 17.63 12.92
C GLU A 63 44.23 18.56 11.77
N VAL A 64 45.18 19.35 11.25
CA VAL A 64 45.01 20.16 10.03
C VAL A 64 44.65 19.27 8.83
N ARG A 65 45.34 18.13 8.66
CA ARG A 65 45.01 17.13 7.63
C ARG A 65 43.60 16.56 7.79
N ASN A 66 43.19 16.23 9.02
CA ASN A 66 41.84 15.75 9.29
C ASN A 66 40.76 16.80 8.95
N ASN A 67 41.01 18.08 9.25
CA ASN A 67 40.11 19.16 8.83
C ASN A 67 40.06 19.32 7.29
N ALA A 68 41.20 19.17 6.60
CA ALA A 68 41.24 19.20 5.14
C ALA A 68 40.46 18.04 4.50
N ILE A 69 40.51 16.84 5.10
CA ILE A 69 39.69 15.68 4.70
C ILE A 69 38.19 16.01 4.76
N GLN A 70 37.73 16.71 5.80
CA GLN A 70 36.32 17.08 5.95
C GLN A 70 35.86 18.16 4.95
N VAL A 71 36.78 19.04 4.54
CA VAL A 71 36.51 20.10 3.54
C VAL A 71 36.49 19.56 2.11
N ALA A 72 37.38 18.61 1.79
CA ALA A 72 37.63 18.15 0.44
C ALA A 72 36.38 17.72 -0.36
N PRO A 73 35.39 16.98 0.19
CA PRO A 73 34.22 16.54 -0.57
C PRO A 73 33.33 17.69 -1.04
N GLN A 74 33.08 18.69 -0.19
CA GLN A 74 32.24 19.84 -0.56
C GLN A 74 32.98 20.78 -1.52
N LEU A 75 34.27 20.99 -1.30
CA LEU A 75 35.09 21.78 -2.22
C LEU A 75 35.17 21.11 -3.60
N PHE A 76 35.32 19.79 -3.63
CA PHE A 76 35.32 19.00 -4.85
C PHE A 76 34.02 19.18 -5.66
N LEU A 77 32.85 19.12 -5.02
CA LEU A 77 31.57 19.35 -5.70
C LEU A 77 31.36 20.80 -6.15
N PHE A 78 32.03 21.76 -5.52
CA PHE A 78 32.01 23.17 -5.91
C PHE A 78 32.89 23.45 -7.15
N CYS A 79 33.91 22.64 -7.39
CA CYS A 79 34.88 22.80 -8.49
C CYS A 79 34.25 22.54 -9.88
N SER A 80 34.86 23.13 -10.92
CA SER A 80 34.54 22.79 -12.33
C SER A 80 35.03 21.39 -12.70
N GLU A 81 34.52 20.80 -13.79
CA GLU A 81 34.94 19.46 -14.27
C GLU A 81 36.47 19.33 -14.39
N ARG A 82 37.12 20.33 -14.97
CA ARG A 82 38.59 20.37 -15.13
C ARG A 82 39.30 20.37 -13.76
N GLN A 83 38.79 21.14 -12.81
CA GLN A 83 39.35 21.24 -11.46
C GLN A 83 39.12 19.95 -10.67
N GLN A 84 37.96 19.31 -10.79
CA GLN A 84 37.65 18.02 -10.18
C GLN A 84 38.62 16.92 -10.66
N ILE A 85 38.90 16.88 -11.97
CA ILE A 85 39.87 15.92 -12.54
C ILE A 85 41.28 16.19 -11.99
N ARG A 86 41.71 17.45 -11.92
CA ARG A 86 43.01 17.82 -11.32
C ARG A 86 43.08 17.43 -9.83
N PHE A 87 42.04 17.75 -9.07
CA PHE A 87 41.94 17.50 -7.64
C PHE A 87 42.06 16.02 -7.31
N SER A 88 41.25 15.20 -7.98
CA SER A 88 41.25 13.74 -7.80
C SER A 88 42.55 13.09 -8.28
N SER A 89 43.11 13.53 -9.41
CA SER A 89 44.41 13.04 -9.90
C SER A 89 45.56 13.34 -8.92
N PHE A 90 45.52 14.49 -8.25
CA PHE A 90 46.50 14.84 -7.23
C PHE A 90 46.39 13.91 -6.03
N LEU A 91 45.19 13.74 -5.46
CA LEU A 91 44.96 12.85 -4.33
C LEU A 91 45.33 11.39 -4.67
N CYS A 92 45.01 10.91 -5.88
CA CYS A 92 45.43 9.59 -6.35
C CYS A 92 46.95 9.43 -6.37
N THR A 93 47.68 10.48 -6.77
CA THR A 93 49.15 10.46 -6.82
C THR A 93 49.74 10.46 -5.41
N SER A 94 49.24 11.33 -4.53
CA SER A 94 49.65 11.38 -3.11
C SER A 94 49.33 10.07 -2.36
N ALA A 95 48.24 9.40 -2.71
CA ALA A 95 47.87 8.07 -2.18
C ALA A 95 48.86 6.95 -2.58
N THR A 96 49.76 7.19 -3.54
CA THR A 96 50.83 6.25 -3.92
C THR A 96 52.21 6.72 -3.52
N PHE A 97 52.30 7.74 -2.65
CA PHE A 97 53.56 8.35 -2.28
C PHE A 97 54.52 7.35 -1.59
N ARG A 98 55.69 7.13 -2.19
CA ARG A 98 56.77 6.31 -1.62
C ARG A 98 57.89 7.24 -1.16
N GLY A 99 57.99 7.50 0.14
CA GLY A 99 59.13 8.22 0.72
C GLY A 99 60.40 7.36 0.61
N MET A 100 61.43 7.83 -0.09
CA MET A 100 62.66 7.07 -0.37
C MET A 100 63.72 7.13 0.74
N GLU A 101 63.47 7.78 1.88
CA GLU A 101 64.51 7.99 2.91
C GLU A 101 64.15 7.37 4.27
N PHE A 102 65.14 6.69 4.86
CA PHE A 102 65.05 6.10 6.20
C PHE A 102 64.79 7.19 7.24
N GLY A 103 63.61 7.20 7.86
CA GLY A 103 63.24 8.15 8.92
C GLY A 103 62.12 9.13 8.60
N ASP A 104 61.51 9.05 7.41
CA ASP A 104 60.44 9.95 6.95
C ASP A 104 59.09 9.65 7.68
N ARG A 105 58.97 10.13 8.93
CA ARG A 105 57.72 10.06 9.72
C ARG A 105 56.64 10.85 8.99
N GLY A 106 55.51 10.21 8.65
CA GLY A 106 54.35 10.85 8.02
C GLY A 106 54.00 10.36 6.61
N SER A 107 54.84 9.55 5.96
CA SER A 107 54.53 8.99 4.63
C SER A 107 53.29 8.08 4.61
N SER A 108 53.12 7.20 5.61
CA SER A 108 51.90 6.38 5.79
C SER A 108 50.66 7.25 5.99
N GLU A 109 50.79 8.30 6.81
CA GLU A 109 49.67 9.19 7.12
C GLU A 109 49.24 10.04 5.92
N ILE A 110 50.17 10.43 5.03
CA ILE A 110 49.83 11.10 3.76
C ILE A 110 49.06 10.14 2.84
N VAL A 111 49.49 8.88 2.75
CA VAL A 111 48.80 7.85 1.96
C VAL A 111 47.39 7.60 2.52
N GLU A 112 47.25 7.40 3.84
CA GLU A 112 45.97 7.19 4.53
C GLU A 112 45.03 8.39 4.39
N SER A 113 45.51 9.60 4.65
CA SER A 113 44.68 10.81 4.52
C SER A 113 44.27 11.09 3.07
N SER A 114 45.16 10.88 2.09
CA SER A 114 44.85 11.09 0.66
C SER A 114 43.86 10.06 0.13
N THR A 115 44.03 8.79 0.50
CA THR A 115 43.09 7.71 0.12
C THR A 115 41.72 7.94 0.74
N PHE A 116 41.66 8.33 2.01
CA PHE A 116 40.41 8.60 2.70
C PHE A 116 39.70 9.84 2.14
N ALA A 117 40.42 10.95 1.90
CA ALA A 117 39.85 12.14 1.25
C ALA A 117 39.30 11.82 -0.15
N LEU A 118 40.04 11.04 -0.95
CA LEU A 118 39.58 10.62 -2.28
C LEU A 118 38.31 9.76 -2.19
N GLY A 119 38.24 8.84 -1.23
CA GLY A 119 37.06 8.03 -0.95
C GLY A 119 35.84 8.91 -0.65
N LEU A 120 35.96 9.85 0.29
CA LEU A 120 34.87 10.77 0.65
C LEU A 120 34.44 11.67 -0.52
N CYS A 121 35.38 12.11 -1.37
CA CYS A 121 35.02 12.84 -2.60
C CYS A 121 34.19 11.97 -3.55
N CYS A 122 34.55 10.68 -3.73
CA CYS A 122 33.79 9.76 -4.56
C CYS A 122 32.41 9.43 -3.97
N GLU A 123 32.31 9.25 -2.66
CA GLU A 123 31.05 9.03 -1.94
C GLU A 123 30.11 10.23 -2.08
N SER A 124 30.58 11.46 -1.82
CA SER A 124 29.81 12.69 -2.00
C SER A 124 29.35 12.89 -3.45
N MET A 125 30.22 12.57 -4.42
CA MET A 125 29.86 12.58 -5.84
C MET A 125 28.76 11.56 -6.17
N ALA A 126 28.86 10.35 -5.61
CA ALA A 126 27.89 9.28 -5.79
C ALA A 126 26.53 9.65 -5.19
N GLU A 127 26.49 10.14 -3.95
CA GLU A 127 25.28 10.62 -3.28
C GLU A 127 24.59 11.71 -4.11
N ARG A 128 25.35 12.69 -4.61
CA ARG A 128 24.80 13.77 -5.42
C ARG A 128 24.22 13.26 -6.75
N ALA A 129 24.88 12.30 -7.37
CA ALA A 129 24.45 11.70 -8.63
C ALA A 129 23.20 10.81 -8.48
N GLN A 130 23.04 10.12 -7.34
CA GLN A 130 21.85 9.31 -7.07
C GLN A 130 20.59 10.15 -6.87
N VAL A 131 20.73 11.35 -6.29
CA VAL A 131 19.58 12.23 -6.00
C VAL A 131 19.21 13.11 -7.20
N ASN A 132 20.19 13.49 -8.05
CA ASN A 132 19.97 14.41 -9.16
C ASN A 132 20.58 13.91 -10.47
N ILE A 133 19.71 13.62 -11.44
CA ILE A 133 20.07 13.13 -12.77
C ILE A 133 20.92 14.12 -13.60
N GLU A 134 20.71 15.43 -13.44
CA GLU A 134 21.55 16.44 -14.11
C GLU A 134 22.96 16.45 -13.50
N ALA A 135 23.06 16.25 -12.18
CA ALA A 135 24.35 16.11 -11.52
C ALA A 135 25.05 14.83 -11.99
N TRP A 136 24.33 13.71 -12.10
CA TRP A 136 24.85 12.47 -12.70
C TRP A 136 25.39 12.69 -14.12
N GLN A 137 24.65 13.39 -14.99
CA GLN A 137 25.11 13.73 -16.34
C GLN A 137 26.42 14.54 -16.33
N ARG A 138 26.54 15.56 -15.47
CA ARG A 138 27.74 16.41 -15.34
C ARG A 138 28.94 15.68 -14.73
N LEU A 139 28.70 14.78 -13.77
CA LEU A 139 29.75 14.08 -13.01
C LEU A 139 30.26 12.80 -13.71
N THR A 140 29.52 12.27 -14.69
CA THR A 140 29.93 11.08 -15.44
C THR A 140 31.35 11.16 -16.06
N PRO A 141 31.74 12.23 -16.80
CA PRO A 141 33.10 12.31 -17.36
C PRO A 141 34.19 12.35 -16.27
N VAL A 142 33.90 12.97 -15.12
CA VAL A 142 34.80 13.01 -13.96
C VAL A 142 34.98 11.61 -13.39
N ALA A 143 33.89 10.86 -13.19
CA ALA A 143 33.94 9.47 -12.73
C ALA A 143 34.75 8.57 -13.68
N HIS A 144 34.65 8.78 -15.00
CA HIS A 144 35.45 8.05 -16.00
C HIS A 144 36.95 8.34 -15.84
N SER A 145 37.31 9.61 -15.66
CA SER A 145 38.70 10.05 -15.46
C SER A 145 39.31 9.51 -14.15
N ILE A 146 38.54 9.57 -13.05
CA ILE A 146 38.96 9.03 -11.74
C ILE A 146 39.18 7.52 -11.86
N ASN A 147 38.23 6.79 -12.43
CA ASN A 147 38.33 5.34 -12.55
C ASN A 147 39.52 4.92 -13.42
N ALA A 148 39.78 5.61 -14.54
CA ALA A 148 40.96 5.35 -15.37
C ALA A 148 42.28 5.56 -14.60
N THR A 149 42.34 6.63 -13.78
CA THR A 149 43.52 6.93 -12.94
C THR A 149 43.71 5.86 -11.85
N LEU A 150 42.64 5.47 -11.16
CA LEU A 150 42.65 4.44 -10.13
C LEU A 150 43.10 3.08 -10.68
N LEU A 151 42.59 2.68 -11.85
CA LEU A 151 42.97 1.42 -12.49
C LEU A 151 44.44 1.37 -12.88
N SER A 152 44.96 2.47 -13.43
CA SER A 152 46.39 2.60 -13.71
C SER A 152 47.22 2.40 -12.44
N LYS A 153 46.84 3.07 -11.34
CA LYS A 153 47.55 2.97 -10.05
C LYS A 153 47.40 1.63 -9.36
N LEU A 154 46.28 0.92 -9.50
CA LEU A 154 46.16 -0.45 -8.97
C LEU A 154 47.17 -1.40 -9.63
N GLY A 155 47.59 -1.12 -10.86
CA GLY A 155 48.59 -1.92 -11.57
C GLY A 155 50.05 -1.77 -11.13
N ASP A 156 50.38 -0.73 -10.37
CA ASP A 156 51.76 -0.37 -10.01
C ASP A 156 52.34 -1.16 -8.80
N GLY A 157 51.69 -2.26 -8.39
CA GLY A 157 52.15 -3.08 -7.26
C GLY A 157 52.21 -2.30 -5.95
N ASN A 158 51.13 -1.56 -5.62
CA ASN A 158 51.04 -0.71 -4.44
C ASN A 158 50.69 -1.50 -3.16
N GLY A 159 50.99 -0.93 -2.00
CA GLY A 159 50.72 -1.56 -0.69
C GLY A 159 49.23 -1.67 -0.38
N ASP A 160 48.88 -2.55 0.57
CA ASP A 160 47.49 -2.92 0.90
C ASP A 160 46.61 -1.72 1.30
N ILE A 161 47.15 -0.72 2.01
CA ILE A 161 46.42 0.49 2.42
C ILE A 161 45.95 1.29 1.20
N ALA A 162 46.83 1.48 0.21
CA ALA A 162 46.48 2.19 -1.02
C ALA A 162 45.44 1.43 -1.84
N LYS A 163 45.60 0.10 -1.95
CA LYS A 163 44.62 -0.77 -2.62
C LYS A 163 43.25 -0.73 -1.96
N ASP A 164 43.19 -0.78 -0.62
CA ASP A 164 41.93 -0.68 0.13
C ASP A 164 41.19 0.62 -0.18
N GLY A 165 41.89 1.76 -0.12
CA GLY A 165 41.33 3.07 -0.45
C GLY A 165 40.89 3.20 -1.92
N PHE A 166 41.67 2.66 -2.86
CA PHE A 166 41.32 2.67 -4.28
C PHE A 166 40.09 1.81 -4.59
N TYR A 167 39.99 0.61 -4.03
CA TYR A 167 38.78 -0.20 -4.15
C TYR A 167 37.59 0.47 -3.46
N GLY A 168 37.79 1.14 -2.32
CA GLY A 168 36.76 1.95 -1.66
C GLY A 168 36.20 3.04 -2.57
N ALA A 169 37.07 3.82 -3.20
CA ALA A 169 36.68 4.84 -4.18
C ALA A 169 35.97 4.21 -5.40
N ILE A 170 36.50 3.13 -5.97
CA ILE A 170 35.87 2.41 -7.09
C ILE A 170 34.46 1.92 -6.72
N ILE A 171 34.28 1.31 -5.54
CA ILE A 171 32.99 0.83 -5.04
C ILE A 171 31.97 1.97 -4.99
N ALA A 172 32.35 3.13 -4.46
CA ALA A 172 31.49 4.31 -4.42
C ALA A 172 31.03 4.74 -5.83
N LEU A 173 31.91 4.62 -6.84
CA LEU A 173 31.59 4.98 -8.24
C LEU A 173 30.76 3.93 -8.98
N ILE A 174 30.90 2.65 -8.65
CA ILE A 174 30.18 1.56 -9.34
C ILE A 174 28.67 1.76 -9.25
N VAL A 175 28.15 2.03 -8.05
CA VAL A 175 26.69 2.12 -7.82
C VAL A 175 25.99 3.11 -8.78
N PRO A 176 26.43 4.37 -8.90
CA PRO A 176 25.81 5.33 -9.83
C PRO A 176 26.33 5.24 -11.28
N PHE A 177 27.60 4.85 -11.53
CA PHE A 177 28.24 5.04 -12.83
C PHE A 177 28.60 3.75 -13.59
N ALA A 178 28.49 2.56 -13.00
CA ALA A 178 28.96 1.31 -13.63
C ALA A 178 28.44 1.11 -15.05
N ARG A 179 27.17 1.43 -15.30
CA ARG A 179 26.52 1.33 -16.62
C ARG A 179 27.13 2.26 -17.67
N THR A 180 27.72 3.37 -17.25
CA THR A 180 28.33 4.34 -18.17
C THR A 180 29.74 3.96 -18.59
N PHE A 181 30.43 3.12 -17.80
CA PHE A 181 31.76 2.63 -18.14
C PHE A 181 31.68 1.66 -19.33
N SER A 182 32.70 1.69 -20.19
CA SER A 182 32.80 0.75 -21.30
C SER A 182 32.94 -0.69 -20.82
N SER A 183 32.58 -1.67 -21.66
CA SER A 183 32.79 -3.09 -21.31
C SER A 183 34.25 -3.37 -20.96
N GLU A 184 35.20 -2.85 -21.75
CA GLU A 184 36.64 -3.02 -21.54
C GLU A 184 37.08 -2.50 -20.17
N THR A 185 36.59 -1.32 -19.76
CA THR A 185 36.90 -0.73 -18.45
C THR A 185 36.39 -1.62 -17.31
N ARG A 186 35.14 -2.10 -17.40
CA ARG A 186 34.53 -2.95 -16.36
C ARG A 186 35.27 -4.29 -16.23
N GLU A 187 35.66 -4.88 -17.36
CA GLU A 187 36.42 -6.12 -17.39
C GLU A 187 37.83 -5.95 -16.81
N GLU A 188 38.49 -4.83 -17.09
CA GLU A 188 39.79 -4.52 -16.47
C GLU A 188 39.67 -4.33 -14.96
N MET A 189 38.61 -3.66 -14.46
CA MET A 189 38.33 -3.55 -13.02
C MET A 189 38.20 -4.94 -12.37
N ALA A 190 37.45 -5.85 -13.02
CA ALA A 190 37.29 -7.21 -12.54
C ALA A 190 38.61 -7.99 -12.54
N LYS A 191 39.42 -7.88 -13.60
CA LYS A 191 40.75 -8.52 -13.66
C LYS A 191 41.67 -8.08 -12.54
N ARG A 192 41.71 -6.77 -12.22
CA ARG A 192 42.50 -6.25 -11.09
C ARG A 192 42.01 -6.79 -9.76
N ALA A 193 40.70 -6.77 -9.53
CA ALA A 193 40.13 -7.30 -8.29
C ALA A 193 40.35 -8.82 -8.14
N LEU A 194 40.34 -9.60 -9.23
CA LEU A 194 40.69 -11.02 -9.24
C LEU A 194 42.18 -11.29 -8.92
N MET A 195 43.08 -10.32 -9.08
CA MET A 195 44.47 -10.48 -8.64
C MET A 195 44.63 -10.25 -7.12
N ASP A 196 43.74 -9.45 -6.52
CA ASP A 196 43.86 -9.00 -5.13
C ASP A 196 42.90 -9.71 -4.15
N PHE A 197 41.94 -10.52 -4.63
CA PHE A 197 40.92 -11.16 -3.77
C PHE A 197 41.44 -12.34 -2.93
N SER A 198 42.64 -12.86 -3.16
CA SER A 198 43.18 -14.04 -2.46
C SER A 198 43.99 -13.71 -1.19
N GLY A 199 44.14 -12.41 -0.87
CA GLY A 199 44.84 -11.92 0.32
C GLY A 199 44.09 -12.12 1.64
N THR A 200 44.68 -11.69 2.76
CA THR A 200 44.08 -11.73 4.13
C THR A 200 43.73 -10.36 4.71
N GLY A 201 43.99 -9.26 3.99
CA GLY A 201 43.75 -7.89 4.45
C GLY A 201 42.35 -7.34 4.12
N SER A 202 42.08 -6.09 4.53
CA SER A 202 40.84 -5.37 4.18
C SER A 202 40.67 -5.17 2.67
N ALA A 203 41.79 -4.99 1.96
CA ALA A 203 41.82 -4.87 0.50
C ALA A 203 41.21 -6.10 -0.22
N CYS A 204 41.39 -7.31 0.32
CA CYS A 204 40.75 -8.53 -0.20
C CYS A 204 39.22 -8.42 -0.11
N ARG A 205 38.69 -8.02 1.05
CA ARG A 205 37.23 -7.84 1.24
C ARG A 205 36.67 -6.76 0.32
N ARG A 206 37.40 -5.66 0.11
CA ARG A 206 37.05 -4.61 -0.85
C ARG A 206 37.10 -5.11 -2.30
N ALA A 207 38.09 -5.92 -2.68
CA ALA A 207 38.15 -6.53 -4.01
C ALA A 207 36.96 -7.45 -4.27
N ILE A 208 36.57 -8.28 -3.30
CA ILE A 208 35.36 -9.11 -3.38
C ILE A 208 34.09 -8.25 -3.53
N ALA A 209 33.96 -7.18 -2.74
CA ALA A 209 32.83 -6.25 -2.85
C ALA A 209 32.80 -5.55 -4.22
N CYS A 210 33.96 -5.19 -4.77
CA CYS A 210 34.10 -4.63 -6.11
C CYS A 210 33.60 -5.62 -7.19
N LEU A 211 34.10 -6.87 -7.16
CA LEU A 211 33.66 -7.94 -8.08
C LEU A 211 32.16 -8.18 -7.98
N SER A 212 31.65 -8.22 -6.75
CA SER A 212 30.24 -8.42 -6.46
C SER A 212 29.35 -7.36 -7.10
N LEU A 213 29.69 -6.08 -6.91
CA LEU A 213 28.91 -4.96 -7.45
C LEU A 213 29.09 -4.80 -8.97
N LEU A 214 30.24 -5.20 -9.52
CA LEU A 214 30.47 -5.21 -10.97
C LEU A 214 29.78 -6.37 -11.67
N SER A 215 29.54 -7.48 -10.97
CA SER A 215 29.03 -8.73 -11.54
C SER A 215 27.80 -8.60 -12.45
N PRO A 216 26.81 -7.72 -12.20
CA PRO A 216 25.66 -7.57 -13.10
C PRO A 216 26.01 -6.88 -14.43
N PHE A 217 27.15 -6.17 -14.48
CA PHE A 217 27.57 -5.33 -15.60
C PHE A 217 28.67 -5.96 -16.45
N LEU A 218 29.27 -7.07 -16.00
CA LEU A 218 30.31 -7.77 -16.75
C LEU A 218 29.74 -8.49 -17.98
N SER A 219 30.51 -8.54 -19.06
CA SER A 219 30.22 -9.39 -20.20
C SER A 219 30.11 -10.86 -19.77
N GLU A 220 29.50 -11.71 -20.61
CA GLU A 220 29.32 -13.12 -20.29
C GLU A 220 30.65 -13.83 -20.02
N ASN A 221 31.65 -13.58 -20.86
CA ASN A 221 32.99 -14.14 -20.71
C ASN A 221 33.65 -13.71 -19.39
N ALA A 222 33.69 -12.39 -19.11
CA ALA A 222 34.36 -11.89 -17.91
C ALA A 222 33.65 -12.30 -16.61
N PHE A 223 32.31 -12.39 -16.62
CA PHE A 223 31.59 -12.93 -15.48
C PHE A 223 31.88 -14.43 -15.29
N ASN A 224 31.94 -15.20 -16.39
CA ASN A 224 32.30 -16.61 -16.31
C ASN A 224 33.71 -16.77 -15.72
N ASP A 225 34.69 -15.93 -16.09
CA ASP A 225 36.02 -15.96 -15.49
C ASP A 225 35.97 -15.74 -13.96
N VAL A 226 35.15 -14.78 -13.48
CA VAL A 226 34.95 -14.52 -12.05
C VAL A 226 34.23 -15.70 -11.37
N ARG A 227 33.19 -16.26 -12.01
CA ARG A 227 32.45 -17.42 -11.50
C ARG A 227 33.34 -18.66 -11.38
N GLU A 228 34.08 -19.00 -12.43
CA GLU A 228 34.99 -20.15 -12.43
C GLU A 228 36.08 -19.97 -11.37
N THR A 229 36.60 -18.75 -11.19
CA THR A 229 37.56 -18.47 -10.12
C THR A 229 36.96 -18.73 -8.73
N ALA A 230 35.70 -18.31 -8.49
CA ALA A 230 35.01 -18.63 -7.24
C ALA A 230 34.83 -20.16 -7.06
N LEU A 231 34.44 -20.88 -8.12
CA LEU A 231 34.23 -22.33 -8.11
C LEU A 231 35.51 -23.13 -7.87
N LEU A 232 36.65 -22.72 -8.42
CA LEU A 232 37.94 -23.42 -8.29
C LEU A 232 38.33 -23.65 -6.82
N GLY A 233 38.13 -22.64 -5.96
CA GLY A 233 38.42 -22.77 -4.53
C GLY A 233 37.46 -23.71 -3.80
N LEU A 234 36.21 -23.83 -4.25
CA LEU A 234 35.21 -24.72 -3.65
C LEU A 234 35.45 -26.20 -3.99
N GLN A 235 36.07 -26.49 -5.15
CA GLN A 235 36.32 -27.87 -5.59
C GLN A 235 37.49 -28.55 -4.87
N GLY A 236 38.26 -27.84 -4.03
CA GLY A 236 39.30 -28.44 -3.16
C GLY A 236 40.46 -29.12 -3.90
N LYS A 237 40.68 -28.80 -5.19
CA LYS A 237 41.72 -29.44 -6.02
C LYS A 237 43.14 -28.93 -5.73
N ASP A 238 43.28 -27.73 -5.17
CA ASP A 238 44.57 -27.12 -4.81
C ASP A 238 44.62 -26.86 -3.30
N PRO A 239 45.51 -27.55 -2.55
CA PRO A 239 45.63 -27.40 -1.11
C PRO A 239 46.21 -26.03 -0.67
N ASN A 240 46.77 -25.24 -1.59
CA ASN A 240 47.33 -23.92 -1.28
C ASN A 240 46.28 -22.80 -1.33
N LEU A 241 45.07 -23.08 -1.83
CA LEU A 241 44.00 -22.09 -1.91
C LEU A 241 43.30 -21.92 -0.55
N ARG A 242 43.10 -20.67 -0.15
CA ARG A 242 42.28 -20.34 1.02
C ARG A 242 40.81 -20.41 0.65
N LEU A 243 40.03 -21.27 1.30
CA LEU A 243 38.62 -21.49 0.97
C LEU A 243 37.73 -20.25 1.22
N LEU A 244 38.00 -19.48 2.30
CA LEU A 244 37.12 -18.40 2.75
C LEU A 244 36.89 -17.27 1.72
N PRO A 245 37.93 -16.68 1.06
CA PRO A 245 37.70 -15.68 0.02
C PRO A 245 36.85 -16.16 -1.16
N HIS A 246 36.99 -17.43 -1.56
CA HIS A 246 36.19 -18.03 -2.63
C HIS A 246 34.73 -18.22 -2.23
N LEU A 247 34.47 -18.64 -0.98
CA LEU A 247 33.12 -18.71 -0.42
C LEU A 247 32.47 -17.34 -0.36
N LEU A 248 33.19 -16.33 0.13
CA LEU A 248 32.69 -14.95 0.21
C LEU A 248 32.39 -14.37 -1.17
N LEU A 249 33.24 -14.64 -2.18
CA LEU A 249 32.98 -14.25 -3.56
C LEU A 249 31.75 -14.97 -4.12
N TYR A 250 31.64 -16.28 -3.93
CA TYR A 250 30.49 -17.05 -4.39
C TYR A 250 29.18 -16.56 -3.75
N GLU A 251 29.17 -16.33 -2.44
CA GLU A 251 28.05 -15.73 -1.71
C GLU A 251 27.63 -14.39 -2.35
N ALA A 252 28.61 -13.53 -2.59
CA ALA A 252 28.39 -12.19 -3.12
C ALA A 252 27.83 -12.22 -4.56
N LEU A 253 28.30 -13.16 -5.39
CA LEU A 253 27.80 -13.39 -6.74
C LEU A 253 26.37 -13.96 -6.74
N VAL A 254 26.03 -14.90 -5.85
CA VAL A 254 24.66 -15.42 -5.73
C VAL A 254 23.70 -14.30 -5.32
N LYS A 255 24.12 -13.39 -4.43
CA LYS A 255 23.28 -12.26 -3.99
C LYS A 255 23.07 -11.20 -5.07
N ASN A 256 24.11 -10.86 -5.85
CA ASN A 256 24.06 -9.73 -6.79
C ASN A 256 23.77 -10.13 -8.24
N SER A 257 24.07 -11.37 -8.63
CA SER A 257 23.86 -11.91 -9.97
C SER A 257 23.24 -13.32 -9.95
N PRO A 258 22.10 -13.52 -9.26
CA PRO A 258 21.54 -14.86 -9.04
C PRO A 258 21.27 -15.62 -10.34
N LEU A 259 20.69 -14.97 -11.35
CA LEU A 259 20.36 -15.63 -12.64
C LEU A 259 21.59 -16.21 -13.34
N ARG A 260 22.74 -15.53 -13.25
CA ARG A 260 23.97 -15.90 -13.94
C ARG A 260 24.74 -17.00 -13.22
N MET A 261 24.44 -17.23 -11.94
CA MET A 261 25.04 -18.27 -11.10
C MET A 261 24.30 -19.62 -11.16
N MET A 262 23.18 -19.69 -11.88
CA MET A 262 22.24 -20.81 -11.84
C MET A 262 22.78 -22.15 -12.39
N THR A 263 23.76 -22.15 -13.28
CA THR A 263 24.21 -23.35 -14.04
C THR A 263 24.73 -24.49 -13.16
N ASP A 264 25.41 -24.17 -12.06
CA ASP A 264 26.17 -25.14 -11.25
C ASP A 264 25.61 -25.31 -9.83
N ILE A 265 24.44 -24.73 -9.54
CA ILE A 265 23.90 -24.64 -8.16
C ILE A 265 23.67 -26.01 -7.51
N CYS A 266 23.22 -27.03 -8.28
CA CYS A 266 23.01 -28.38 -7.76
C CYS A 266 24.34 -29.10 -7.46
N THR A 267 25.38 -28.82 -8.22
CA THR A 267 26.72 -29.38 -7.96
C THR A 267 27.34 -28.69 -6.74
N VAL A 268 27.25 -27.36 -6.68
CA VAL A 268 27.82 -26.57 -5.59
C VAL A 268 27.13 -26.85 -4.26
N ILE A 269 25.80 -26.98 -4.23
CA ILE A 269 25.09 -27.30 -2.98
C ILE A 269 25.57 -28.62 -2.39
N ASN A 270 25.82 -29.63 -3.22
CA ASN A 270 26.35 -30.92 -2.78
C ASN A 270 27.77 -30.79 -2.23
N ILE A 271 28.64 -30.02 -2.90
CA ILE A 271 30.00 -29.72 -2.41
C ILE A 271 29.95 -29.04 -1.03
N LEU A 272 29.09 -28.02 -0.87
CA LEU A 272 28.93 -27.29 0.38
C LEU A 272 28.40 -28.17 1.51
N LEU A 273 27.42 -29.04 1.22
CA LEU A 273 26.89 -30.00 2.19
C LEU A 273 27.91 -31.06 2.58
N MET A 274 28.78 -31.49 1.67
CA MET A 274 29.89 -32.40 2.00
C MET A 274 30.94 -31.70 2.87
N GLU A 275 31.29 -30.46 2.53
CA GLU A 275 32.31 -29.70 3.26
C GLU A 275 31.86 -29.32 4.68
N ILE A 276 30.60 -28.90 4.87
CA ILE A 276 30.08 -28.62 6.22
C ILE A 276 30.05 -29.88 7.09
N ARG A 277 29.71 -31.05 6.52
CA ARG A 277 29.75 -32.33 7.24
C ARG A 277 31.17 -32.73 7.60
N ARG A 278 32.12 -32.54 6.69
CA ARG A 278 33.55 -32.82 6.95
C ARG A 278 34.07 -31.97 8.12
N ARG A 279 33.82 -30.67 8.09
CA ARG A 279 34.29 -29.71 9.13
C ARG A 279 33.59 -29.87 10.46
N THR A 280 32.33 -30.32 10.48
CA THR A 280 31.61 -30.56 11.74
C THR A 280 31.97 -31.91 12.38
N ASN A 281 32.40 -32.90 11.59
CA ASN A 281 32.96 -34.14 12.13
C ASN A 281 34.36 -33.95 12.74
N GLU A 282 35.18 -33.07 12.16
CA GLU A 282 36.55 -32.74 12.59
C GLU A 282 36.59 -31.30 13.13
N TYR A 283 35.66 -30.95 14.03
CA TYR A 283 35.44 -29.57 14.44
C TYR A 283 36.66 -28.93 15.12
N THR A 284 37.01 -27.74 14.67
CA THR A 284 38.01 -26.84 15.28
C THR A 284 37.50 -25.41 15.22
N SER A 285 37.84 -24.57 16.20
CA SER A 285 37.39 -23.16 16.25
C SER A 285 37.94 -22.31 15.10
N GLU A 286 39.02 -22.75 14.44
CA GLU A 286 39.58 -22.09 13.24
C GLU A 286 38.64 -22.19 12.03
N ASP A 287 37.68 -23.13 12.03
CA ASP A 287 36.77 -23.40 10.94
C ASP A 287 35.44 -22.61 11.01
N ASP A 288 35.21 -21.85 12.09
CA ASP A 288 33.93 -21.19 12.36
C ASP A 288 33.53 -20.17 11.29
N ASP A 289 34.46 -19.33 10.83
CA ASP A 289 34.20 -18.33 9.78
C ASP A 289 33.87 -18.98 8.44
N VAL A 290 34.49 -20.13 8.15
CA VAL A 290 34.24 -20.90 6.94
C VAL A 290 32.86 -21.56 7.03
N CYS A 291 32.55 -22.22 8.15
CA CYS A 291 31.27 -22.90 8.34
C CYS A 291 30.09 -21.91 8.37
N ASP A 292 30.23 -20.75 9.04
CA ASP A 292 29.25 -19.66 8.99
C ASP A 292 29.02 -19.20 7.54
N THR A 293 30.09 -18.97 6.78
CA THR A 293 29.98 -18.54 5.39
C THR A 293 29.32 -19.60 4.51
N ILE A 294 29.63 -20.90 4.69
CA ILE A 294 28.94 -21.99 3.97
C ILE A 294 27.43 -21.92 4.23
N MET A 295 27.01 -21.81 5.49
CA MET A 295 25.59 -21.74 5.84
C MET A 295 24.91 -20.50 5.24
N ARG A 296 25.60 -19.35 5.21
CA ARG A 296 25.13 -18.12 4.54
C ARG A 296 24.97 -18.30 3.03
N VAL A 297 25.90 -18.98 2.38
CA VAL A 297 25.84 -19.30 0.94
C VAL A 297 24.65 -20.22 0.67
N VAL A 298 24.52 -21.31 1.43
CA VAL A 298 23.40 -22.26 1.27
C VAL A 298 22.06 -21.56 1.43
N ASN A 299 21.91 -20.72 2.47
CA ASN A 299 20.69 -19.96 2.67
C ASN A 299 20.39 -18.99 1.52
N SER A 300 21.42 -18.28 1.03
CA SER A 300 21.28 -17.39 -0.12
C SER A 300 20.86 -18.17 -1.38
N MET A 301 21.43 -19.35 -1.63
CA MET A 301 21.08 -20.20 -2.76
C MET A 301 19.63 -20.72 -2.66
N VAL A 302 19.22 -21.23 -1.50
CA VAL A 302 17.86 -21.74 -1.29
C VAL A 302 16.83 -20.64 -1.53
N CYS A 303 17.04 -19.43 -0.99
CA CYS A 303 16.15 -18.29 -1.20
C CYS A 303 16.11 -17.80 -2.66
N GLN A 304 17.23 -17.87 -3.39
CA GLN A 304 17.30 -17.41 -4.78
C GLN A 304 16.80 -18.47 -5.80
N TYR A 305 16.91 -19.76 -5.46
CA TYR A 305 16.62 -20.88 -6.38
C TYR A 305 15.71 -21.97 -5.76
N PRO A 306 14.53 -21.62 -5.21
CA PRO A 306 13.67 -22.56 -4.49
C PRO A 306 13.15 -23.72 -5.35
N ASN A 307 12.93 -23.49 -6.64
CA ASN A 307 12.41 -24.51 -7.54
C ASN A 307 13.53 -25.41 -8.07
N GLU A 308 14.64 -24.81 -8.50
CA GLU A 308 15.79 -25.52 -9.06
C GLU A 308 16.49 -26.39 -8.00
N LEU A 309 16.49 -26.00 -6.72
CA LEU A 309 17.05 -26.78 -5.62
C LEU A 309 16.05 -27.71 -4.92
N SER A 310 14.81 -27.81 -5.44
CA SER A 310 13.72 -28.54 -4.77
C SER A 310 14.05 -30.01 -4.45
N THR A 311 14.85 -30.68 -5.29
CA THR A 311 15.30 -32.06 -5.04
C THR A 311 16.31 -32.18 -3.90
N SER A 312 17.11 -31.13 -3.68
CA SER A 312 18.12 -31.08 -2.62
C SER A 312 17.57 -30.55 -1.29
N HIS A 313 16.37 -29.96 -1.27
CA HIS A 313 15.76 -29.43 -0.04
C HIS A 313 15.69 -30.48 1.08
N GLY A 314 15.41 -31.75 0.76
CA GLY A 314 15.39 -32.83 1.74
C GLY A 314 16.74 -33.10 2.41
N ASP A 315 17.84 -33.00 1.66
CA ASP A 315 19.21 -33.19 2.16
C ASP A 315 19.69 -31.99 2.97
N ILE A 316 19.40 -30.78 2.49
CA ILE A 316 19.67 -29.52 3.20
C ILE A 316 18.93 -29.53 4.54
N PHE A 317 17.63 -29.85 4.52
CA PHE A 317 16.81 -29.96 5.72
C PHE A 317 17.41 -30.94 6.73
N SER A 318 17.82 -32.13 6.28
CA SER A 318 18.43 -33.15 7.16
C SER A 318 19.75 -32.67 7.77
N CYS A 319 20.55 -31.93 7.00
CA CYS A 319 21.77 -31.30 7.49
C CYS A 319 21.45 -30.24 8.56
N CYS A 320 20.50 -29.35 8.31
CA CYS A 320 20.11 -28.30 9.26
C CYS A 320 19.53 -28.87 10.55
N VAL A 321 18.69 -29.92 10.48
CA VAL A 321 18.17 -30.60 11.68
C VAL A 321 19.30 -31.13 12.55
N THR A 322 20.36 -31.69 11.94
CA THR A 322 21.55 -32.15 12.66
C THR A 322 22.31 -30.97 13.28
N LEU A 323 22.56 -29.92 12.50
CA LEU A 323 23.30 -28.73 12.93
C LEU A 323 22.57 -27.92 14.01
N MET A 324 21.24 -27.97 14.06
CA MET A 324 20.46 -27.29 15.09
C MET A 324 20.73 -27.82 16.50
N ARG A 325 21.23 -29.07 16.61
CA ARG A 325 21.64 -29.70 17.87
C ARG A 325 23.16 -29.74 18.07
N PHE A 326 23.91 -29.10 17.18
CA PHE A 326 25.37 -29.15 17.22
C PHE A 326 25.90 -28.22 18.32
N ASP A 327 26.39 -28.84 19.40
CA ASP A 327 27.07 -28.16 20.51
C ASP A 327 28.29 -29.00 20.94
N PRO A 328 29.46 -28.78 20.31
CA PRO A 328 30.68 -29.54 20.61
C PRO A 328 31.23 -29.24 22.02
N ASN A 329 30.75 -28.18 22.67
CA ASN A 329 31.21 -27.74 23.99
C ASN A 329 30.26 -28.19 25.12
N TYR A 330 29.18 -28.93 24.81
CA TYR A 330 28.20 -29.37 25.80
C TYR A 330 28.59 -30.72 26.44
N CYS A 331 29.04 -30.67 27.69
CA CYS A 331 29.33 -31.85 28.52
C CYS A 331 28.18 -32.14 29.51
N GLY A 332 26.94 -32.27 29.03
CA GLY A 332 25.81 -32.66 29.88
C GLY A 332 25.64 -34.18 29.94
N ASP A 333 25.75 -34.74 31.15
CA ASP A 333 25.50 -36.17 31.40
C ASP A 333 23.98 -36.47 31.22
N PRO A 334 23.59 -37.43 30.37
CA PRO A 334 22.18 -37.63 30.00
C PRO A 334 21.30 -38.29 31.10
N GLU A 335 21.80 -38.50 32.32
CA GLU A 335 21.10 -39.24 33.39
C GLU A 335 20.58 -38.39 34.58
N GLU A 336 20.78 -37.07 34.61
CA GLU A 336 20.36 -36.21 35.75
C GLU A 336 19.05 -35.41 35.55
N GLU A 337 18.11 -35.86 34.70
CA GLU A 337 16.77 -35.23 34.65
C GLU A 337 15.75 -35.79 35.68
N GLU A 338 16.13 -36.75 36.53
CA GLU A 338 15.27 -37.27 37.61
C GLU A 338 16.02 -37.47 38.94
N ALA A 339 16.42 -36.38 39.61
CA ALA A 339 16.72 -36.44 41.04
C ALA A 339 16.17 -35.20 41.76
N GLY A 340 15.29 -35.47 42.72
CA GLY A 340 14.58 -34.47 43.49
C GLY A 340 15.48 -33.59 44.35
N ILE A 341 14.95 -32.43 44.65
CA ILE A 341 15.41 -31.49 45.67
C ILE A 341 15.57 -32.25 47.00
N GLU A 342 16.80 -32.38 47.51
CA GLU A 342 17.06 -32.50 48.95
C GLU A 342 18.19 -31.57 49.37
N GLU A 343 17.97 -30.94 50.53
CA GLU A 343 18.75 -29.87 51.14
C GLU A 343 20.07 -30.33 51.80
N GLU A 344 20.99 -29.36 51.88
CA GLU A 344 22.04 -29.16 52.89
C GLU A 344 23.11 -30.25 53.13
N GLY A 345 24.35 -29.92 52.78
CA GLY A 345 25.54 -30.63 53.25
C GLY A 345 26.85 -30.07 52.69
N ASN A 346 27.44 -29.12 53.40
CA ASN A 346 28.79 -28.59 53.24
C ASN A 346 29.85 -29.66 52.87
N ASP A 347 30.61 -29.44 51.79
CA ASP A 347 32.06 -29.64 51.81
C ASP A 347 32.81 -28.85 50.73
N THR A 348 33.94 -28.31 51.17
CA THR A 348 34.69 -27.18 50.63
C THR A 348 35.91 -27.69 49.85
N TYR A 349 35.73 -28.36 48.71
CA TYR A 349 36.87 -28.87 47.91
C TYR A 349 36.59 -29.10 46.40
N GLU A 350 35.82 -28.24 45.72
CA GLU A 350 35.63 -28.32 44.24
C GLU A 350 35.89 -27.03 43.46
N ASP A 351 36.49 -25.99 44.08
CA ASP A 351 36.74 -24.69 43.43
C ASP A 351 38.05 -24.63 42.59
N TYR A 352 38.63 -25.74 42.14
CA TYR A 352 39.94 -25.71 41.44
C TYR A 352 39.98 -26.34 40.03
N TYR A 353 38.83 -26.70 39.43
CA TYR A 353 38.77 -27.24 38.06
C TYR A 353 37.67 -26.62 37.16
N MET A 354 37.18 -25.41 37.46
CA MET A 354 36.07 -24.75 36.73
C MET A 354 36.48 -23.55 35.85
N GLU A 355 37.77 -23.37 35.50
CA GLU A 355 38.24 -22.24 34.67
C GLU A 355 38.59 -22.63 33.22
N LEU A 356 37.81 -23.51 32.60
CA LEU A 356 37.80 -23.69 31.13
C LEU A 356 36.35 -23.74 30.63
N GLU A 357 35.57 -22.70 30.89
CA GLU A 357 34.41 -22.39 30.05
C GLU A 357 34.92 -21.96 28.67
N GLU A 358 35.12 -22.92 27.77
CA GLU A 358 35.37 -22.62 26.36
C GLU A 358 34.14 -21.90 25.81
N VAL A 359 34.31 -20.61 25.50
CA VAL A 359 33.30 -19.76 24.85
C VAL A 359 32.68 -20.54 23.69
N ASP A 360 31.37 -20.78 23.75
CA ASP A 360 30.63 -21.41 22.65
C ASP A 360 30.79 -20.57 21.38
N THR A 361 31.60 -21.03 20.44
CA THR A 361 31.76 -20.39 19.13
C THR A 361 30.89 -21.03 18.04
N SER A 362 30.26 -22.18 18.34
CA SER A 362 29.47 -22.99 17.41
C SER A 362 28.03 -22.48 17.19
N TRP A 363 27.54 -21.56 18.04
CA TRP A 363 26.17 -21.05 18.02
C TRP A 363 25.70 -20.49 16.67
N LYS A 364 26.62 -19.94 15.86
CA LYS A 364 26.29 -19.42 14.52
C LYS A 364 25.72 -20.50 13.62
N LEU A 365 26.20 -21.74 13.75
CA LEU A 365 25.70 -22.87 12.97
C LEU A 365 24.28 -23.26 13.39
N ARG A 366 24.00 -23.29 14.71
CA ARG A 366 22.64 -23.51 15.23
C ARG A 366 21.67 -22.42 14.77
N MET A 367 22.09 -21.15 14.85
CA MET A 367 21.31 -20.01 14.38
C MET A 367 20.99 -20.13 12.87
N TRP A 368 22.00 -20.37 12.03
CA TRP A 368 21.79 -20.48 10.59
C TRP A 368 20.98 -21.71 10.21
N ALA A 369 21.15 -22.83 10.91
CA ALA A 369 20.32 -24.01 10.71
C ALA A 369 18.84 -23.70 10.93
N ALA A 370 18.49 -23.03 12.03
CA ALA A 370 17.12 -22.61 12.32
C ALA A 370 16.56 -21.63 11.26
N LYS A 371 17.36 -20.63 10.85
CA LYS A 371 16.99 -19.68 9.79
C LYS A 371 16.73 -20.38 8.46
N LEU A 372 17.61 -21.31 8.07
CA LEU A 372 17.52 -22.04 6.81
C LEU A 372 16.33 -23.01 6.79
N LEU A 373 16.04 -23.67 7.92
CA LEU A 373 14.80 -24.44 8.09
C LEU A 373 13.57 -23.56 7.91
N SER A 374 13.57 -22.35 8.50
CA SER A 374 12.48 -21.39 8.36
C SER A 374 12.28 -20.99 6.91
N SER A 375 13.37 -20.64 6.21
CA SER A 375 13.34 -20.34 4.77
C SER A 375 12.82 -21.53 3.94
N LEU A 376 13.29 -22.76 4.19
CA LEU A 376 12.82 -23.95 3.49
C LEU A 376 11.31 -24.19 3.68
N ILE A 377 10.78 -23.99 4.89
CA ILE A 377 9.35 -24.16 5.15
C ILE A 377 8.51 -23.13 4.39
N GLN A 378 9.01 -21.90 4.25
CA GLN A 378 8.30 -20.82 3.55
C GLN A 378 8.33 -20.98 2.03
N ILE A 379 9.43 -21.49 1.46
CA ILE A 379 9.65 -21.47 0.00
C ILE A 379 9.58 -22.84 -0.68
N SER A 380 9.71 -23.95 0.07
CA SER A 380 9.77 -25.27 -0.55
C SER A 380 8.39 -25.74 -1.03
N PRO A 381 8.30 -26.38 -2.21
CA PRO A 381 7.05 -27.01 -2.66
C PRO A 381 6.66 -28.26 -1.85
N PHE A 382 7.55 -28.76 -1.00
CA PHE A 382 7.38 -29.95 -0.15
C PHE A 382 7.35 -29.61 1.34
N SER A 383 7.03 -28.35 1.68
CA SER A 383 6.97 -27.83 3.05
C SER A 383 6.18 -28.72 4.01
N ASP A 384 5.01 -29.23 3.59
CA ASP A 384 4.19 -30.15 4.41
C ASP A 384 4.98 -31.40 4.86
N VAL A 385 5.70 -32.03 3.91
CA VAL A 385 6.52 -33.22 4.19
C VAL A 385 7.71 -32.85 5.08
N LEU A 386 8.32 -31.69 4.87
CA LEU A 386 9.43 -31.22 5.70
C LEU A 386 8.99 -30.95 7.14
N ILE A 387 7.84 -30.32 7.34
CA ILE A 387 7.28 -30.07 8.69
C ILE A 387 7.01 -31.39 9.41
N GLN A 388 6.44 -32.39 8.74
CA GLN A 388 6.19 -33.73 9.31
C GLN A 388 7.47 -34.45 9.77
N ARG A 389 8.62 -34.12 9.18
CA ARG A 389 9.91 -34.72 9.54
C ARG A 389 10.56 -34.09 10.78
N LEU A 390 10.05 -32.97 11.31
CA LEU A 390 10.55 -32.38 12.55
C LEU A 390 10.08 -33.20 13.75
N ASN A 391 11.02 -33.78 14.52
CA ASN A 391 10.67 -34.49 15.75
C ASN A 391 10.51 -33.51 16.91
N LYS A 392 9.81 -33.93 17.98
CA LYS A 392 9.65 -33.13 19.22
C LYS A 392 10.99 -32.63 19.77
N ALA A 393 12.03 -33.48 19.76
CA ALA A 393 13.37 -33.15 20.25
C ALA A 393 14.12 -32.11 19.38
N ASP A 394 13.76 -31.95 18.11
CA ASP A 394 14.37 -30.92 17.22
C ASP A 394 13.91 -29.51 17.60
N ILE A 395 12.77 -29.39 18.29
CA ILE A 395 12.10 -28.11 18.50
C ILE A 395 12.32 -27.57 19.94
N PHE A 396 13.01 -28.33 20.81
CA PHE A 396 13.43 -27.87 22.15
C PHE A 396 14.59 -26.85 22.13
N SER A 397 15.19 -26.59 20.96
CA SER A 397 16.21 -25.55 20.77
C SER A 397 15.73 -24.11 21.01
N VAL A 398 14.43 -23.89 21.22
CA VAL A 398 13.87 -22.59 21.60
C VAL A 398 14.43 -22.08 22.94
N SER A 399 14.90 -22.97 23.81
CA SER A 399 15.58 -22.63 25.08
C SER A 399 17.11 -22.67 25.00
N ASP A 400 17.71 -22.44 23.83
CA ASP A 400 19.17 -22.33 23.66
C ASP A 400 19.77 -21.25 24.57
N ARG A 401 21.06 -21.36 24.93
CA ARG A 401 21.77 -20.36 25.74
C ARG A 401 21.99 -19.03 25.02
N MET A 402 22.03 -19.03 23.68
CA MET A 402 22.32 -17.84 22.86
C MET A 402 21.06 -17.13 22.37
N GLU A 403 20.98 -15.81 22.58
CA GLU A 403 19.84 -14.95 22.16
C GLU A 403 19.51 -15.13 20.67
N GLU A 404 20.52 -15.10 19.81
CA GLU A 404 20.37 -15.14 18.36
C GLU A 404 19.77 -16.46 17.87
N VAL A 405 20.11 -17.57 18.54
CA VAL A 405 19.58 -18.90 18.24
C VAL A 405 18.12 -18.99 18.68
N GLN A 406 17.78 -18.50 19.87
CA GLN A 406 16.40 -18.42 20.35
C GLN A 406 15.51 -17.62 19.38
N LEU A 407 15.98 -16.44 18.92
CA LEU A 407 15.25 -15.62 17.95
C LEU A 407 15.05 -16.33 16.60
N ALA A 408 16.06 -17.03 16.10
CA ALA A 408 15.96 -17.81 14.87
C ALA A 408 14.94 -18.97 14.98
N ASN A 409 14.93 -19.66 16.12
CA ASN A 409 13.96 -20.72 16.39
C ASN A 409 12.52 -20.18 16.50
N LEU A 410 12.31 -19.03 17.13
CA LEU A 410 10.99 -18.38 17.15
C LEU A 410 10.51 -18.00 15.73
N GLN A 411 11.43 -17.56 14.85
CA GLN A 411 11.10 -17.31 13.44
C GLN A 411 10.72 -18.59 12.69
N LEU A 412 11.40 -19.71 12.96
CA LEU A 412 11.03 -21.02 12.42
C LEU A 412 9.62 -21.44 12.87
N LEU A 413 9.26 -21.23 14.13
CA LEU A 413 7.91 -21.52 14.63
C LEU A 413 6.83 -20.68 13.97
N ASN A 414 7.09 -19.39 13.74
CA ASN A 414 6.18 -18.53 13.00
C ASN A 414 5.95 -19.02 11.56
N ALA A 415 7.02 -19.46 10.88
CA ALA A 415 6.92 -20.04 9.54
C ALA A 415 6.07 -21.31 9.50
N ILE A 416 6.21 -22.20 10.49
CA ILE A 416 5.40 -23.41 10.62
C ILE A 416 3.91 -23.06 10.81
N ALA A 417 3.60 -22.12 11.70
CA ALA A 417 2.21 -21.80 12.04
C ALA A 417 1.45 -21.08 10.91
N GLN A 418 2.15 -20.30 10.08
CA GLN A 418 1.57 -19.60 8.93
C GLN A 418 1.35 -20.50 7.70
N HIS A 419 1.73 -21.78 7.77
CA HIS A 419 1.62 -22.67 6.63
C HIS A 419 0.15 -23.01 6.28
N PRO A 420 -0.35 -22.71 5.07
CA PRO A 420 -1.78 -22.70 4.75
C PRO A 420 -2.43 -24.08 4.60
N ARG A 421 -1.66 -25.18 4.65
CA ARG A 421 -2.15 -26.57 4.42
C ARG A 421 -1.92 -27.52 5.59
N PHE A 422 -1.35 -27.04 6.70
CA PHE A 422 -0.95 -27.93 7.78
C PHE A 422 -2.02 -27.99 8.87
N GLU A 423 -3.04 -28.85 8.68
CA GLU A 423 -4.13 -29.05 9.65
C GLU A 423 -3.62 -29.48 11.04
N GLU A 424 -2.47 -30.16 11.11
CA GLU A 424 -1.83 -30.63 12.34
C GLU A 424 -0.93 -29.58 13.02
N ALA A 425 -0.83 -28.35 12.48
CA ALA A 425 0.00 -27.27 13.03
C ALA A 425 -0.29 -27.01 14.50
N HIS A 426 -1.58 -27.03 14.85
CA HIS A 426 -2.04 -26.77 16.22
C HIS A 426 -1.52 -27.81 17.23
N PHE A 427 -1.30 -29.08 16.85
CA PHE A 427 -0.74 -30.10 17.75
C PHE A 427 0.74 -29.85 18.05
N ILE A 428 1.52 -29.47 17.03
CA ILE A 428 2.93 -29.09 17.21
C ILE A 428 3.00 -27.85 18.10
N VAL A 429 2.19 -26.83 17.82
CA VAL A 429 2.09 -25.60 18.61
C VAL A 429 1.74 -25.88 20.08
N LEU A 430 0.74 -26.74 20.33
CA LEU A 430 0.33 -27.12 21.68
C LEU A 430 1.46 -27.77 22.48
N ASN A 431 2.27 -28.62 21.85
CA ASN A 431 3.41 -29.27 22.49
C ASN A 431 4.52 -28.28 22.87
N LEU A 432 4.64 -27.16 22.14
CA LEU A 432 5.70 -26.16 22.29
C LEU A 432 5.34 -25.01 23.20
N LEU A 433 4.06 -24.92 23.60
CA LEU A 433 3.55 -23.80 24.37
C LEU A 433 4.32 -23.61 25.69
N ASN A 434 4.69 -24.69 26.38
CA ASN A 434 5.47 -24.61 27.62
C ASN A 434 6.86 -23.97 27.39
N SER A 435 7.54 -24.34 26.30
CA SER A 435 8.85 -23.78 25.95
C SER A 435 8.74 -22.30 25.58
N LEU A 436 7.70 -21.93 24.83
CA LEU A 436 7.41 -20.53 24.52
C LEU A 436 7.11 -19.71 25.78
N LEU A 437 6.32 -20.25 26.71
CA LEU A 437 6.03 -19.61 27.99
C LEU A 437 7.29 -19.38 28.83
N ARG A 438 8.25 -20.31 28.81
CA ARG A 438 9.57 -20.11 29.44
C ARG A 438 10.32 -18.93 28.81
N CYS A 439 10.32 -18.82 27.47
CA CYS A 439 10.93 -17.68 26.77
C CYS A 439 10.25 -16.35 27.08
N VAL A 440 8.93 -16.33 27.24
CA VAL A 440 8.20 -15.14 27.69
C VAL A 440 8.69 -14.71 29.08
N SER A 441 8.87 -15.66 30.01
CA SER A 441 9.35 -15.40 31.37
C SER A 441 10.87 -15.21 31.52
N GLY A 442 11.63 -15.28 30.42
CA GLY A 442 13.09 -15.19 30.44
C GLY A 442 13.64 -13.79 30.74
N PHE A 443 14.95 -13.70 31.01
CA PHE A 443 15.64 -12.43 31.27
C PHE A 443 15.87 -11.58 30.01
N ASN A 444 15.82 -12.17 28.81
CA ASN A 444 16.11 -11.48 27.55
C ASN A 444 14.86 -10.84 26.94
N GLN A 445 14.77 -9.51 27.00
CA GLN A 445 13.61 -8.77 26.53
C GLN A 445 13.26 -8.98 25.05
N LYS A 446 14.25 -9.06 24.15
CA LYS A 446 13.97 -9.21 22.70
C LYS A 446 13.34 -10.57 22.40
N VAL A 447 13.83 -11.62 23.07
CA VAL A 447 13.30 -12.97 22.96
C VAL A 447 11.90 -13.02 23.56
N SER A 448 11.67 -12.43 24.74
CA SER A 448 10.34 -12.34 25.34
C SER A 448 9.34 -11.63 24.41
N VAL A 449 9.72 -10.50 23.80
CA VAL A 449 8.87 -9.78 22.83
C VAL A 449 8.55 -10.64 21.61
N MET A 450 9.54 -11.32 21.02
CA MET A 450 9.31 -12.19 19.87
C MET A 450 8.47 -13.43 20.22
N ALA A 451 8.64 -13.98 21.43
CA ALA A 451 7.84 -15.09 21.93
C ALA A 451 6.38 -14.68 22.13
N ILE A 452 6.12 -13.49 22.70
CA ILE A 452 4.77 -12.94 22.83
C ILE A 452 4.14 -12.75 21.44
N LYS A 453 4.87 -12.20 20.46
CA LYS A 453 4.37 -12.07 19.08
C LYS A 453 4.07 -13.40 18.42
N THR A 454 4.88 -14.41 18.69
CA THR A 454 4.65 -15.80 18.21
C THR A 454 3.36 -16.35 18.82
N LEU A 455 3.13 -16.14 20.12
CA LEU A 455 1.86 -16.50 20.77
C LEU A 455 0.66 -15.73 20.23
N GLN A 456 0.81 -14.42 19.93
CA GLN A 456 -0.27 -13.63 19.33
C GLN A 456 -0.71 -14.22 17.99
N LEU A 457 0.25 -14.58 17.12
CA LEU A 457 -0.02 -15.26 15.87
C LEU A 457 -0.75 -16.60 16.09
N PHE A 458 -0.32 -17.38 17.08
CA PHE A 458 -0.92 -18.67 17.37
C PHE A 458 -2.35 -18.55 17.87
N PHE A 459 -2.66 -17.59 18.75
CA PHE A 459 -4.03 -17.35 19.20
C PHE A 459 -4.92 -16.76 18.11
N HIS A 460 -4.36 -15.92 17.25
CA HIS A 460 -5.10 -15.42 16.09
C HIS A 460 -5.53 -16.54 15.13
N LEU A 461 -4.68 -17.56 14.93
CA LEU A 461 -4.96 -18.65 13.99
C LEU A 461 -5.70 -19.84 14.63
N TYR A 462 -5.39 -20.17 15.89
CA TYR A 462 -5.81 -21.43 16.55
C TYR A 462 -6.39 -21.21 17.96
N GLY A 463 -6.89 -20.01 18.27
CA GLY A 463 -7.30 -19.60 19.61
C GLY A 463 -8.17 -20.61 20.36
N GLU A 464 -9.24 -21.11 19.72
CA GLU A 464 -10.17 -22.09 20.31
C GLU A 464 -9.46 -23.37 20.81
N ASN A 465 -8.51 -23.88 20.03
CA ASN A 465 -7.76 -25.09 20.38
C ASN A 465 -6.75 -24.87 21.52
N LEU A 466 -6.22 -23.66 21.65
CA LEU A 466 -5.20 -23.29 22.64
C LEU A 466 -5.79 -22.98 24.01
N MET A 467 -7.10 -22.76 24.12
CA MET A 467 -7.78 -22.44 25.38
C MET A 467 -7.60 -23.51 26.46
N LYS A 468 -7.32 -24.77 26.10
CA LYS A 468 -6.97 -25.84 27.07
C LYS A 468 -5.77 -25.49 27.97
N LYS A 469 -4.92 -24.57 27.54
CA LYS A 469 -3.75 -24.08 28.29
C LYS A 469 -3.84 -22.58 28.62
N GLY A 470 -5.03 -21.99 28.48
CA GLY A 470 -5.27 -20.57 28.73
C GLY A 470 -4.83 -20.12 30.13
N ASP A 471 -5.10 -20.91 31.17
CA ASP A 471 -4.68 -20.58 32.56
C ASP A 471 -3.15 -20.45 32.72
N ALA A 472 -2.36 -21.28 32.03
CA ALA A 472 -0.90 -21.21 32.11
C ALA A 472 -0.37 -19.91 31.47
N ILE A 473 -0.99 -19.47 30.37
CA ILE A 473 -0.67 -18.21 29.71
C ILE A 473 -1.06 -17.04 30.61
N CYS A 474 -2.25 -17.07 31.22
CA CYS A 474 -2.67 -16.04 32.18
C CYS A 474 -1.66 -15.87 33.31
N HIS A 475 -1.24 -16.98 33.92
CA HIS A 475 -0.27 -16.93 35.02
C HIS A 475 1.04 -16.27 34.60
N VAL A 476 1.58 -16.65 33.43
CA VAL A 476 2.86 -16.10 32.93
C VAL A 476 2.73 -14.61 32.60
N LEU A 477 1.61 -14.19 32.00
CA LEU A 477 1.39 -12.78 31.68
C LEU A 477 1.18 -11.93 32.94
N SER A 478 0.42 -12.43 33.92
CA SER A 478 0.23 -11.74 35.20
C SER A 478 1.55 -11.62 35.98
N ASP A 479 2.37 -12.67 36.02
CA ASP A 479 3.70 -12.65 36.64
C ASP A 479 4.64 -11.66 35.95
N LEU A 480 4.62 -11.58 34.62
CA LEU A 480 5.47 -10.67 33.86
C LEU A 480 5.14 -9.22 34.18
N VAL A 481 3.84 -8.88 34.22
CA VAL A 481 3.37 -7.54 34.62
C VAL A 481 3.73 -7.21 36.08
N ALA A 482 3.71 -8.21 36.97
CA ALA A 482 4.08 -8.06 38.37
C ALA A 482 5.58 -7.85 38.60
N LYS A 483 6.44 -8.52 37.83
CA LYS A 483 7.91 -8.44 37.93
C LYS A 483 8.49 -7.12 37.39
N GLU A 484 7.80 -6.41 36.50
CA GLU A 484 8.35 -5.21 35.88
C GLU A 484 8.46 -4.01 36.85
N THR A 485 9.69 -3.66 37.20
CA THR A 485 10.05 -2.40 37.84
C THR A 485 10.49 -1.36 36.80
N ASN A 486 9.52 -0.59 36.31
CA ASN A 486 9.63 0.80 35.82
C ASN A 486 10.09 1.23 34.41
N GLU A 487 10.65 0.45 33.47
CA GLU A 487 11.21 1.11 32.24
C GLU A 487 11.04 0.49 30.83
N THR A 488 10.03 -0.35 30.50
CA THR A 488 9.87 -0.77 29.07
C THR A 488 8.45 -0.74 28.47
N ASN A 489 8.20 0.22 27.57
CA ASN A 489 6.92 0.41 26.88
C ASN A 489 6.57 -0.71 25.87
N LEU A 490 7.58 -1.41 25.34
CA LEU A 490 7.40 -2.39 24.26
C LEU A 490 6.74 -3.69 24.75
N LEU A 491 7.20 -4.27 25.86
CA LEU A 491 6.65 -5.52 26.42
C LEU A 491 5.17 -5.37 26.79
N ASN A 492 4.83 -4.29 27.52
CA ASN A 492 3.45 -4.00 27.93
C ASN A 492 2.47 -3.94 26.75
N SER A 493 2.89 -3.36 25.63
CA SER A 493 2.05 -3.28 24.43
C SER A 493 1.76 -4.65 23.81
N GLU A 494 2.74 -5.56 23.83
CA GLU A 494 2.62 -6.90 23.27
C GLU A 494 1.83 -7.83 24.21
N VAL A 495 2.01 -7.70 25.52
CA VAL A 495 1.21 -8.40 26.55
C VAL A 495 -0.27 -8.06 26.43
N ILE A 496 -0.60 -6.78 26.26
CA ILE A 496 -1.99 -6.33 26.10
C ILE A 496 -2.60 -6.91 24.82
N THR A 497 -1.85 -6.91 23.73
CA THR A 497 -2.31 -7.45 22.44
C THR A 497 -2.53 -8.97 22.51
N LEU A 498 -1.61 -9.71 23.16
CA LEU A 498 -1.80 -11.15 23.38
C LEU A 498 -3.00 -11.42 24.28
N SER A 499 -3.14 -10.67 25.38
CA SER A 499 -4.28 -10.80 26.30
C SER A 499 -5.60 -10.56 25.57
N GLN A 500 -5.65 -9.62 24.62
CA GLN A 500 -6.82 -9.42 23.77
C GLN A 500 -7.18 -10.69 22.98
N TYR A 501 -6.24 -11.26 22.23
CA TYR A 501 -6.51 -12.47 21.45
C TYR A 501 -6.94 -13.66 22.32
N VAL A 502 -6.38 -13.80 23.52
CA VAL A 502 -6.79 -14.85 24.47
C VAL A 502 -8.19 -14.57 25.04
N MET A 503 -8.53 -13.32 25.35
CA MET A 503 -9.88 -12.93 25.79
C MET A 503 -10.92 -13.17 24.68
N ASP A 504 -10.61 -12.81 23.43
CA ASP A 504 -11.48 -13.05 22.27
C ASP A 504 -11.76 -14.56 22.11
N ALA A 505 -10.71 -15.39 22.19
CA ALA A 505 -10.86 -16.84 22.15
C ALA A 505 -11.65 -17.38 23.35
N ALA A 506 -11.46 -16.82 24.55
CA ALA A 506 -12.20 -17.22 25.75
C ALA A 506 -13.70 -16.88 25.69
N LEU A 507 -14.08 -15.79 25.01
CA LEU A 507 -15.48 -15.36 24.86
C LEU A 507 -16.32 -16.28 23.96
N THR A 508 -15.70 -17.16 23.18
CA THR A 508 -16.41 -18.14 22.33
C THR A 508 -17.15 -19.21 23.13
N GLU A 509 -16.63 -19.59 24.30
CA GLU A 509 -17.20 -20.61 25.17
C GLU A 509 -17.42 -20.09 26.60
N PRO A 510 -18.65 -20.17 27.16
CA PRO A 510 -18.96 -19.65 28.50
C PRO A 510 -18.08 -20.22 29.63
N ARG A 511 -17.52 -21.42 29.45
CA ARG A 511 -16.68 -22.10 30.45
C ARG A 511 -15.34 -21.38 30.68
N ASN A 512 -14.87 -20.61 29.71
CA ASN A 512 -13.56 -19.95 29.75
C ASN A 512 -13.63 -18.51 30.27
N ILE A 513 -14.82 -18.04 30.70
CA ILE A 513 -15.00 -16.65 31.15
C ILE A 513 -14.09 -16.27 32.32
N SER A 514 -13.76 -17.21 33.22
CA SER A 514 -12.84 -16.98 34.34
C SER A 514 -11.41 -16.63 33.88
N ILE A 515 -10.99 -17.15 32.72
CA ILE A 515 -9.69 -16.84 32.10
C ILE A 515 -9.70 -15.40 31.58
N ALA A 516 -10.80 -15.01 30.91
CA ALA A 516 -10.99 -13.65 30.43
C ALA A 516 -11.01 -12.64 31.60
N MET A 517 -11.63 -12.97 32.74
CA MET A 517 -11.64 -12.12 33.94
C MET A 517 -10.23 -11.87 34.50
N LYS A 518 -9.39 -12.91 34.64
CA LYS A 518 -8.01 -12.75 35.13
C LYS A 518 -7.17 -11.88 34.20
N LEU A 519 -7.34 -12.05 32.88
CA LEU A 519 -6.64 -11.24 31.88
C LEU A 519 -7.15 -9.82 31.84
N PHE A 520 -8.46 -9.60 32.02
CA PHE A 520 -9.04 -8.28 32.17
C PHE A 520 -8.33 -7.51 33.30
N ASP A 521 -8.18 -8.11 34.48
CA ASP A 521 -7.53 -7.47 35.62
C ASP A 521 -6.06 -7.15 35.34
N THR A 522 -5.36 -8.07 34.66
CA THR A 522 -3.97 -7.89 34.24
C THR A 522 -3.83 -6.72 33.25
N VAL A 523 -4.68 -6.69 32.22
CA VAL A 523 -4.71 -5.62 31.20
C VAL A 523 -5.10 -4.28 31.82
N PHE A 524 -6.14 -4.26 32.67
CA PHE A 524 -6.60 -3.07 33.38
C PHE A 524 -5.46 -2.46 34.21
N TYR A 525 -4.80 -3.27 35.04
CA TYR A 525 -3.66 -2.82 35.83
C TYR A 525 -2.51 -2.30 34.95
N THR A 526 -2.22 -3.01 33.86
CA THR A 526 -1.15 -2.63 32.91
C THR A 526 -1.44 -1.28 32.27
N ILE A 527 -2.67 -1.03 31.77
CA ILE A 527 -3.07 0.24 31.16
C ILE A 527 -3.03 1.40 32.19
N CYS A 528 -3.43 1.14 33.43
CA CYS A 528 -3.35 2.13 34.51
C CYS A 528 -1.90 2.49 34.86
N LYS A 529 -0.98 1.51 34.87
CA LYS A 529 0.44 1.69 35.19
C LYS A 529 1.24 2.30 34.03
N SER A 530 1.06 1.82 32.80
CA SER A 530 1.95 2.08 31.66
C SER A 530 1.79 3.46 30.99
N ARG A 531 0.83 4.28 31.43
CA ARG A 531 0.55 5.63 30.87
C ARG A 531 0.65 5.65 29.34
N PHE A 532 -0.28 4.99 28.64
CA PHE A 532 -0.40 5.14 27.18
C PHE A 532 -0.44 6.63 26.77
N ASP A 533 0.63 7.11 26.12
CA ASP A 533 0.77 8.50 25.67
C ASP A 533 -0.14 8.83 24.49
N LYS A 534 -0.64 7.82 23.76
CA LYS A 534 -1.56 7.97 22.61
C LYS A 534 -2.64 6.88 22.61
N VAL A 535 -3.89 7.27 22.32
CA VAL A 535 -4.99 6.31 22.02
C VAL A 535 -4.67 5.66 20.67
N SER A 536 -4.12 4.45 20.70
CA SER A 536 -3.84 3.67 19.49
C SER A 536 -5.05 2.83 19.09
N ASP A 537 -5.13 2.47 17.81
CA ASP A 537 -6.13 1.50 17.29
C ASP A 537 -6.13 0.18 18.08
N ARG A 538 -4.96 -0.22 18.61
CA ARG A 538 -4.83 -1.38 19.49
C ARG A 538 -5.56 -1.18 20.84
N ALA A 539 -5.41 -0.01 21.46
CA ALA A 539 -6.09 0.29 22.72
C ALA A 539 -7.62 0.22 22.57
N LEU A 540 -8.15 0.68 21.43
CA LEU A 540 -9.60 0.63 21.17
C LEU A 540 -10.12 -0.79 20.99
N ARG A 541 -9.40 -1.62 20.23
CA ARG A 541 -9.75 -3.05 20.05
C ARG A 541 -9.74 -3.82 21.38
N VAL A 542 -8.74 -3.55 22.22
CA VAL A 542 -8.68 -4.09 23.58
C VAL A 542 -9.87 -3.61 24.39
N MET A 543 -10.23 -2.33 24.33
CA MET A 543 -11.39 -1.79 25.06
C MET A 543 -12.72 -2.40 24.61
N GLN A 544 -12.90 -2.67 23.32
CA GLN A 544 -14.08 -3.36 22.80
C GLN A 544 -14.18 -4.79 23.35
N THR A 545 -13.05 -5.51 23.39
CA THR A 545 -12.96 -6.86 23.94
C THR A 545 -13.27 -6.86 25.44
N MET A 546 -12.63 -5.95 26.20
CA MET A 546 -12.88 -5.76 27.63
C MET A 546 -14.34 -5.40 27.92
N THR A 547 -14.98 -4.61 27.06
CA THR A 547 -16.41 -4.29 27.18
C THR A 547 -17.27 -5.54 27.04
N CYS A 548 -16.97 -6.44 26.09
CA CYS A 548 -17.69 -7.70 25.93
C CYS A 548 -17.51 -8.62 27.15
N VAL A 549 -16.30 -8.67 27.73
CA VAL A 549 -16.04 -9.39 28.99
C VAL A 549 -16.87 -8.79 30.13
N ALA A 550 -16.85 -7.47 30.32
CA ALA A 550 -17.57 -6.80 31.40
C ALA A 550 -19.09 -7.07 31.34
N LEU A 551 -19.68 -6.98 30.15
CA LEU A 551 -21.11 -7.27 29.94
C LEU A 551 -21.52 -8.72 30.25
N SER A 552 -20.56 -9.63 30.28
CA SER A 552 -20.80 -11.07 30.53
C SER A 552 -20.60 -11.47 32.01
N VAL A 553 -20.12 -10.56 32.86
CA VAL A 553 -19.72 -10.85 34.25
C VAL A 553 -20.61 -10.14 35.27
N ASP A 554 -20.30 -8.88 35.61
CA ASP A 554 -21.04 -8.09 36.61
C ASP A 554 -20.80 -6.57 36.48
N ASP A 555 -21.57 -5.80 37.24
CA ASP A 555 -21.56 -4.33 37.25
C ASP A 555 -20.20 -3.73 37.68
N SER A 556 -19.40 -4.46 38.48
CA SER A 556 -18.10 -3.96 38.96
C SER A 556 -17.06 -3.88 37.83
N TYR A 557 -17.09 -4.83 36.89
CA TYR A 557 -16.26 -4.79 35.69
C TYR A 557 -16.72 -3.69 34.72
N THR A 558 -18.04 -3.48 34.62
CA THR A 558 -18.61 -2.36 33.85
C THR A 558 -18.11 -1.02 34.37
N GLU A 559 -18.16 -0.78 35.69
CA GLU A 559 -17.66 0.46 36.30
C GLU A 559 -16.17 0.66 36.06
N ARG A 560 -15.34 -0.40 36.11
CA ARG A 560 -13.91 -0.33 35.79
C ARG A 560 -13.68 0.06 34.33
N CYS A 561 -14.40 -0.54 33.38
CA CYS A 561 -14.32 -0.17 31.96
C CYS A 561 -14.70 1.30 31.74
N VAL A 562 -15.78 1.77 32.37
CA VAL A 562 -16.20 3.18 32.29
C VAL A 562 -15.10 4.09 32.85
N SER A 563 -14.61 3.81 34.06
CA SER A 563 -13.52 4.57 34.68
C SER A 563 -12.27 4.63 33.79
N LEU A 564 -11.91 3.52 33.14
CA LEU A 564 -10.78 3.46 32.21
C LEU A 564 -11.01 4.35 30.98
N LEU A 565 -12.20 4.29 30.37
CA LEU A 565 -12.56 5.16 29.24
C LEU A 565 -12.49 6.64 29.61
N PHE A 566 -12.98 7.02 30.80
CA PHE A 566 -12.84 8.39 31.31
C PHE A 566 -11.38 8.78 31.53
N SER A 567 -10.54 7.88 32.06
CA SER A 567 -9.11 8.14 32.24
C SER A 567 -8.37 8.33 30.91
N LEU A 568 -8.79 7.63 29.85
CA LEU A 568 -8.25 7.80 28.50
C LEU A 568 -8.73 9.12 27.88
N LEU A 569 -9.97 9.52 28.16
CA LEU A 569 -10.57 10.76 27.68
C LEU A 569 -10.01 12.00 28.41
N GLU A 570 -9.72 11.92 29.70
CA GLU A 570 -9.23 13.05 30.51
C GLU A 570 -7.76 13.39 30.29
N ARG A 571 -6.97 12.47 29.72
CA ARG A 571 -5.57 12.72 29.38
C ARG A 571 -5.49 13.75 28.26
N LYS A 572 -4.84 14.90 28.52
CA LYS A 572 -4.53 15.92 27.50
C LYS A 572 -3.63 15.30 26.43
N THR A 573 -4.21 14.82 25.33
CA THR A 573 -3.46 14.49 24.11
C THR A 573 -2.98 15.80 23.51
N THR A 574 -1.75 16.20 23.84
CA THR A 574 -1.17 17.49 23.42
C THR A 574 -0.88 17.58 21.93
N GLU A 575 -0.99 16.50 21.16
CA GLU A 575 -0.78 16.51 19.71
C GLU A 575 -1.70 15.50 19.00
N MET A 576 -2.38 16.00 17.96
CA MET A 576 -3.35 15.32 17.08
C MET A 576 -4.70 14.94 17.72
N GLU A 577 -5.78 15.42 17.08
CA GLU A 577 -7.15 14.96 17.29
C GLU A 577 -7.17 13.43 17.36
N VAL A 578 -7.71 12.89 18.46
CA VAL A 578 -8.06 11.47 18.55
C VAL A 578 -8.96 11.17 17.35
N SER A 579 -8.56 10.20 16.51
CA SER A 579 -9.25 9.94 15.25
C SER A 579 -10.75 9.77 15.48
N ARG A 580 -11.58 10.20 14.53
CA ARG A 580 -13.04 10.02 14.60
C ARG A 580 -13.44 8.56 14.89
N ALA A 581 -12.74 7.59 14.33
CA ALA A 581 -12.96 6.17 14.60
C ALA A 581 -12.76 5.81 16.08
N ALA A 582 -11.80 6.46 16.75
CA ALA A 582 -11.53 6.25 18.16
C ALA A 582 -12.62 6.81 19.07
N THR A 583 -13.10 8.03 18.80
CA THR A 583 -14.23 8.59 19.56
C THR A 583 -15.53 7.83 19.30
N GLU A 584 -15.75 7.33 18.08
CA GLU A 584 -16.88 6.46 17.75
C GLU A 584 -16.84 5.11 18.46
N ALA A 585 -15.66 4.47 18.55
CA ALA A 585 -15.48 3.20 19.26
C ALA A 585 -15.62 3.36 20.78
N MET A 586 -15.12 4.45 21.36
CA MET A 586 -15.35 4.76 22.78
C MET A 586 -16.84 5.00 23.06
N GLY A 587 -17.52 5.74 22.18
CA GLY A 587 -18.97 5.96 22.26
C GLY A 587 -19.77 4.66 22.15
N GLU A 588 -19.34 3.73 21.30
CA GLU A 588 -19.95 2.39 21.20
C GLU A 588 -19.81 1.61 22.51
N CYS A 589 -18.61 1.58 23.10
CA CYS A 589 -18.38 0.91 24.37
C CYS A 589 -19.28 1.49 25.47
N LEU A 590 -19.31 2.83 25.61
CA LEU A 590 -20.16 3.49 26.60
C LEU A 590 -21.65 3.24 26.36
N SER A 591 -22.11 3.23 25.10
CA SER A 591 -23.52 2.99 24.79
C SER A 591 -24.03 1.64 25.30
N ARG A 592 -23.17 0.63 25.32
CA ARG A 592 -23.49 -0.71 25.84
C ARG A 592 -23.32 -0.77 27.37
N LEU A 593 -22.24 -0.20 27.90
CA LEU A 593 -21.93 -0.21 29.33
C LEU A 593 -22.98 0.55 30.15
N PHE A 594 -23.42 1.72 29.68
CA PHE A 594 -24.41 2.56 30.37
C PHE A 594 -25.77 1.89 30.57
N LEU A 595 -26.13 0.90 29.74
CA LEU A 595 -27.38 0.14 29.89
C LEU A 595 -27.37 -0.81 31.08
N THR A 596 -26.20 -1.16 31.58
CA THR A 596 -26.04 -2.10 32.71
C THR A 596 -25.87 -1.40 34.06
N LEU A 597 -25.65 -0.08 34.07
CA LEU A 597 -25.43 0.70 35.29
C LEU A 597 -26.75 1.08 35.98
N SER A 598 -26.68 1.30 37.30
CA SER A 598 -27.78 1.88 38.07
C SER A 598 -28.06 3.34 37.66
N GLU A 599 -29.29 3.82 37.81
CA GLU A 599 -29.65 5.20 37.39
C GLU A 599 -28.78 6.27 38.06
N ASP A 600 -28.44 6.11 39.34
CA ASP A 600 -27.65 7.10 40.09
C ASP A 600 -26.20 7.16 39.59
N THR A 601 -25.60 6.00 39.26
CA THR A 601 -24.23 5.93 38.71
C THR A 601 -24.18 6.45 37.28
N LEU A 602 -25.21 6.15 36.46
CA LEU A 602 -25.36 6.70 35.12
C LEU A 602 -25.43 8.24 35.16
N ARG A 603 -26.24 8.83 36.05
CA ARG A 603 -26.32 10.29 36.22
C ARG A 603 -24.98 10.90 36.61
N HIS A 604 -24.23 10.26 37.50
CA HIS A 604 -22.89 10.71 37.88
C HIS A 604 -21.93 10.76 36.68
N TYR A 605 -21.87 9.69 35.88
CA TYR A 605 -20.99 9.63 34.71
C TYR A 605 -21.44 10.58 33.59
N LEU A 606 -22.74 10.75 33.36
CA LEU A 606 -23.24 11.76 32.42
C LEU A 606 -22.85 13.17 32.85
N HIS A 607 -22.99 13.51 34.13
CA HIS A 607 -22.56 14.82 34.64
C HIS A 607 -21.05 15.03 34.45
N ARG A 608 -20.23 14.01 34.72
CA ARG A 608 -18.78 14.06 34.48
C ARG A 608 -18.44 14.18 32.99
N LEU A 609 -19.14 13.48 32.11
CA LEU A 609 -18.89 13.54 30.67
C LEU A 609 -19.25 14.92 30.10
N VAL A 610 -20.36 15.50 30.54
CA VAL A 610 -20.81 16.83 30.14
C VAL A 610 -19.85 17.91 30.65
N SER A 611 -19.38 17.85 31.89
CA SER A 611 -18.39 18.82 32.39
C SER A 611 -17.06 18.75 31.63
N LEU A 612 -16.66 17.55 31.17
CA LEU A 612 -15.46 17.39 30.35
C LEU A 612 -15.59 18.02 28.96
N THR A 613 -16.80 18.17 28.40
CA THR A 613 -16.99 18.78 27.06
C THR A 613 -16.49 20.23 26.97
N GLU A 614 -16.42 20.95 28.10
CA GLU A 614 -15.90 22.33 28.12
C GLU A 614 -14.39 22.40 27.89
N THR A 615 -13.66 21.35 28.27
CA THR A 615 -12.19 21.29 28.22
C THR A 615 -11.67 20.32 27.17
N ASN A 616 -12.47 19.34 26.75
CA ASN A 616 -12.12 18.33 25.76
C ASN A 616 -13.26 18.07 24.77
N VAL A 617 -13.05 18.47 23.51
CA VAL A 617 -14.00 18.28 22.40
C VAL A 617 -14.27 16.80 22.12
N ASN A 618 -13.29 15.91 22.35
CA ASN A 618 -13.47 14.47 22.13
C ASN A 618 -14.57 13.90 23.04
N ALA A 619 -14.79 14.48 24.23
CA ALA A 619 -15.86 14.08 25.13
C ALA A 619 -17.24 14.33 24.51
N LEU A 620 -17.39 15.42 23.75
CA LEU A 620 -18.62 15.75 23.05
C LEU A 620 -18.90 14.76 21.91
N HIS A 621 -17.86 14.36 21.16
CA HIS A 621 -17.99 13.34 20.12
C HIS A 621 -18.37 11.97 20.69
N VAL A 622 -17.73 11.57 21.79
CA VAL A 622 -18.04 10.32 22.50
C VAL A 622 -19.49 10.33 23.01
N LEU A 623 -19.95 11.44 23.60
CA LEU A 623 -21.33 11.61 24.05
C LEU A 623 -22.32 11.47 22.88
N GLY A 624 -22.09 12.18 21.77
CA GLY A 624 -22.98 12.10 20.60
C GLY A 624 -23.03 10.70 20.01
N SER A 625 -21.88 10.03 19.93
CA SER A 625 -21.79 8.66 19.43
C SER A 625 -22.48 7.64 20.35
N ALA A 626 -22.48 7.86 21.66
CA ALA A 626 -23.19 7.00 22.61
C ALA A 626 -24.72 7.15 22.51
N LEU A 627 -25.21 8.40 22.42
CA LEU A 627 -26.65 8.69 22.29
C LEU A 627 -27.24 8.18 20.98
N GLY A 628 -26.53 8.38 19.86
CA GLY A 628 -27.01 7.97 18.55
C GLY A 628 -27.17 6.45 18.39
N ARG A 629 -26.51 5.64 19.23
CA ARG A 629 -26.58 4.17 19.20
C ARG A 629 -27.58 3.56 20.17
N SER A 630 -28.04 4.31 21.17
CA SER A 630 -28.94 3.79 22.20
C SER A 630 -30.04 4.79 22.53
N THR A 631 -31.30 4.40 22.29
CA THR A 631 -32.48 5.23 22.58
C THR A 631 -32.84 5.27 24.07
N ALA A 632 -32.22 4.43 24.90
CA ALA A 632 -32.53 4.32 26.32
C ALA A 632 -31.79 5.35 27.18
N ILE A 633 -30.76 6.02 26.66
CA ILE A 633 -29.94 6.99 27.40
C ILE A 633 -30.62 8.36 27.34
N GLN A 634 -31.09 8.84 28.51
CA GLN A 634 -31.71 10.16 28.67
C GLN A 634 -30.77 11.12 29.42
N ILE A 635 -30.66 12.35 28.92
CA ILE A 635 -29.81 13.38 29.55
C ILE A 635 -30.67 14.25 30.47
N PRO A 636 -30.24 14.47 31.74
CA PRO A 636 -30.88 15.40 32.65
C PRO A 636 -31.03 16.84 32.08
N PRO A 637 -32.16 17.53 32.31
CA PRO A 637 -32.43 18.85 31.70
C PRO A 637 -31.40 19.93 32.07
N ASP A 638 -30.85 19.89 33.28
CA ASP A 638 -29.83 20.80 33.80
C ASP A 638 -28.49 20.69 33.02
N LEU A 639 -28.15 19.49 32.56
CA LEU A 639 -26.96 19.26 31.73
C LEU A 639 -27.17 19.73 30.28
N LEU A 640 -28.40 19.64 29.75
CA LEU A 640 -28.72 20.16 28.41
C LEU A 640 -28.65 21.70 28.35
N VAL A 641 -28.91 22.40 29.45
CA VAL A 641 -28.69 23.86 29.55
C VAL A 641 -27.20 24.19 29.38
N HIS A 642 -26.31 23.41 30.00
CA HIS A 642 -24.86 23.59 29.84
C HIS A 642 -24.40 23.33 28.41
N ILE A 643 -24.86 22.24 27.79
CA ILE A 643 -24.50 21.88 26.40
C ILE A 643 -25.01 22.93 25.40
N SER A 644 -26.25 23.41 25.56
CA SER A 644 -26.84 24.42 24.68
C SER A 644 -26.16 25.79 24.79
N ALA A 645 -25.70 26.19 26.00
CA ALA A 645 -24.93 27.41 26.20
C ALA A 645 -23.58 27.40 25.45
N TYR A 646 -23.04 26.22 25.14
CA TYR A 646 -21.77 26.06 24.42
C TYR A 646 -21.89 26.40 22.91
N LEU A 647 -23.10 26.33 22.32
CA LEU A 647 -23.33 26.59 20.89
C LEU A 647 -22.77 27.95 20.42
N ALA A 648 -22.95 29.01 21.21
CA ALA A 648 -22.51 30.35 20.86
C ALA A 648 -20.99 30.57 20.95
N LYS A 649 -20.26 29.68 21.64
CA LYS A 649 -18.81 29.81 21.90
C LYS A 649 -17.94 28.94 20.98
N CYS A 650 -18.56 28.10 20.15
CA CYS A 650 -17.90 27.04 19.39
C CYS A 650 -17.63 27.37 17.92
N ASN A 651 -16.62 26.72 17.33
CA ASN A 651 -16.39 26.68 15.88
C ASN A 651 -17.43 25.78 15.18
N TYR A 652 -17.59 25.93 13.85
CA TYR A 652 -18.58 25.18 13.05
C TYR A 652 -18.51 23.65 13.20
N SER A 653 -17.30 23.08 13.26
CA SER A 653 -17.09 21.64 13.46
C SER A 653 -17.69 21.16 14.78
N HIS A 654 -17.52 21.91 15.86
CA HIS A 654 -18.07 21.57 17.17
C HIS A 654 -19.57 21.86 17.24
N GLN A 655 -20.04 22.94 16.63
CA GLN A 655 -21.47 23.26 16.53
C GLN A 655 -22.26 22.09 15.91
N TYR A 656 -21.73 21.47 14.86
CA TYR A 656 -22.32 20.29 14.23
C TYR A 656 -22.52 19.13 15.23
N VAL A 657 -21.53 18.88 16.09
CA VAL A 657 -21.58 17.79 17.09
C VAL A 657 -22.55 18.14 18.21
N VAL A 658 -22.53 19.38 18.72
CA VAL A 658 -23.46 19.83 19.76
C VAL A 658 -24.91 19.68 19.28
N ILE A 659 -25.23 20.10 18.05
CA ILE A 659 -26.56 19.97 17.47
C ILE A 659 -26.93 18.49 17.31
N GLY A 660 -25.99 17.64 16.91
CA GLY A 660 -26.19 16.18 16.88
C GLY A 660 -26.57 15.61 18.25
N VAL A 661 -25.82 15.98 19.30
CA VAL A 661 -26.11 15.58 20.70
C VAL A 661 -27.50 16.03 21.13
N LEU A 662 -27.87 17.29 20.88
CA LEU A 662 -29.19 17.82 21.23
C LEU A 662 -30.32 17.09 20.49
N LYS A 663 -30.12 16.78 19.20
CA LYS A 663 -31.07 16.05 18.39
C LYS A 663 -31.26 14.63 18.92
N ASP A 664 -30.17 13.88 19.12
CA ASP A 664 -30.24 12.50 19.61
C ASP A 664 -30.81 12.46 21.04
N ALA A 665 -30.52 13.45 21.90
CA ALA A 665 -31.11 13.57 23.23
C ALA A 665 -32.64 13.77 23.20
N LEU A 666 -33.14 14.63 22.29
CA LEU A 666 -34.59 14.84 22.10
C LEU A 666 -35.28 13.59 21.56
N LYS A 667 -34.65 12.93 20.59
CA LYS A 667 -35.12 11.66 20.02
C LYS A 667 -35.23 10.56 21.09
N ASN A 668 -34.28 10.51 22.02
CA ASN A 668 -34.27 9.58 23.16
C ASN A 668 -35.29 9.97 24.26
N GLY A 669 -35.96 11.11 24.13
CA GLY A 669 -37.02 11.54 25.03
C GLY A 669 -36.62 12.54 26.12
N SER A 670 -35.40 13.09 26.10
CA SER A 670 -34.94 14.11 27.05
C SER A 670 -35.70 15.44 26.87
N GLU A 671 -35.89 16.20 27.94
CA GLU A 671 -36.57 17.51 27.90
C GLU A 671 -35.59 18.68 27.90
N LEU A 672 -35.77 19.64 26.98
CA LEU A 672 -35.05 20.91 26.97
C LEU A 672 -35.77 21.94 27.85
N PRO A 673 -35.10 22.51 28.87
CA PRO A 673 -35.64 23.66 29.60
C PRO A 673 -35.84 24.87 28.68
N LYS A 674 -36.75 25.78 29.04
CA LYS A 674 -37.08 26.97 28.24
C LYS A 674 -35.85 27.81 27.89
N GLU A 675 -34.94 28.00 28.85
CA GLU A 675 -33.68 28.74 28.66
C GLU A 675 -32.80 28.12 27.56
N ALA A 676 -32.65 26.79 27.56
CA ALA A 676 -31.88 26.06 26.55
C ALA A 676 -32.55 26.15 25.16
N LEU A 677 -33.88 26.00 25.13
CA LEU A 677 -34.66 26.07 23.89
C LEU A 677 -34.56 27.44 23.23
N ASP A 678 -34.64 28.52 24.00
CA ASP A 678 -34.49 29.89 23.49
C ASP A 678 -33.10 30.14 22.89
N VAL A 679 -32.04 29.61 23.52
CA VAL A 679 -30.67 29.68 23.00
C VAL A 679 -30.53 28.93 21.67
N VAL A 680 -31.08 27.72 21.60
CA VAL A 680 -31.04 26.87 20.39
C VAL A 680 -31.79 27.53 19.23
N ILE A 681 -33.03 27.99 19.45
CA ILE A 681 -33.84 28.64 18.40
C ILE A 681 -33.16 29.93 17.91
N LYS A 682 -32.65 30.76 18.83
CA LYS A 682 -31.92 31.99 18.46
C LYS A 682 -30.66 31.68 17.66
N PHE A 683 -29.90 30.65 18.04
CA PHE A 683 -28.71 30.22 17.31
C PHE A 683 -29.04 29.74 15.90
N ILE A 684 -30.10 28.94 15.74
CA ILE A 684 -30.56 28.43 14.44
C ILE A 684 -30.92 29.58 13.50
N GLN A 685 -31.68 30.56 13.99
CA GLN A 685 -32.15 31.72 13.21
C GLN A 685 -31.03 32.67 12.80
N VAL A 686 -30.13 32.99 13.74
CA VAL A 686 -29.13 34.05 13.53
C VAL A 686 -27.85 33.52 12.88
N ASN A 687 -27.44 32.29 13.20
CA ASN A 687 -26.13 31.76 12.82
C ASN A 687 -26.24 30.53 11.90
N ALA A 688 -26.95 29.48 12.32
CA ALA A 688 -26.82 28.17 11.68
C ALA A 688 -27.40 28.12 10.26
N LEU A 689 -28.61 28.63 10.05
CA LEU A 689 -29.27 28.69 8.74
C LEU A 689 -28.68 29.77 7.80
N ARG A 690 -27.83 30.66 8.32
CA ARG A 690 -27.07 31.62 7.50
C ARG A 690 -25.66 31.14 7.15
N SER A 691 -25.27 29.96 7.64
CA SER A 691 -23.97 29.38 7.35
C SER A 691 -23.89 28.87 5.91
N LYS A 692 -22.67 28.76 5.36
CA LYS A 692 -22.44 28.16 4.03
C LYS A 692 -22.12 26.65 4.12
N GLU A 693 -22.18 26.08 5.32
CA GLU A 693 -21.74 24.72 5.62
C GLU A 693 -22.92 23.74 5.52
N ALA A 694 -22.96 22.93 4.45
CA ALA A 694 -24.08 22.03 4.17
C ALA A 694 -24.33 21.01 5.30
N PHE A 695 -23.28 20.43 5.88
CA PHE A 695 -23.42 19.45 6.96
C PHE A 695 -24.06 20.04 8.23
N LEU A 696 -23.74 21.29 8.57
CA LEU A 696 -24.33 21.97 9.71
C LEU A 696 -25.83 22.19 9.49
N ILE A 697 -26.22 22.68 8.31
CA ILE A 697 -27.61 22.95 7.95
C ILE A 697 -28.45 21.66 7.97
N ARG A 698 -27.91 20.55 7.45
CA ARG A 698 -28.56 19.23 7.54
C ARG A 698 -28.86 18.85 8.97
N ARG A 699 -27.85 18.93 9.84
CA ARG A 699 -28.00 18.58 11.25
C ARG A 699 -29.01 19.49 11.97
N VAL A 700 -29.11 20.75 11.55
CA VAL A 700 -30.13 21.70 12.03
C VAL A 700 -31.54 21.28 11.60
N PHE A 701 -31.76 20.85 10.35
CA PHE A 701 -33.08 20.38 9.91
C PHE A 701 -33.53 19.12 10.67
N GLU A 702 -32.61 18.19 10.89
CA GLU A 702 -32.88 17.02 11.73
C GLU A 702 -33.27 17.45 13.17
N LEU A 703 -32.53 18.39 13.78
CA LEU A 703 -32.86 18.92 15.11
C LEU A 703 -34.22 19.63 15.12
N LEU A 704 -34.50 20.48 14.13
CA LEU A 704 -35.77 21.20 14.01
C LEU A 704 -36.96 20.26 13.87
N THR A 705 -36.77 19.11 13.20
CA THR A 705 -37.78 18.05 13.11
C THR A 705 -38.13 17.51 14.50
N GLU A 706 -37.13 17.17 15.31
CA GLU A 706 -37.34 16.70 16.69
C GLU A 706 -37.93 17.79 17.61
N VAL A 707 -37.49 19.04 17.48
CA VAL A 707 -38.05 20.18 18.21
C VAL A 707 -39.51 20.41 17.83
N CYS A 708 -39.87 20.28 16.55
CA CYS A 708 -41.25 20.42 16.09
C CYS A 708 -42.16 19.33 16.66
N ASN A 709 -41.67 18.10 16.77
CA ASN A 709 -42.40 16.99 17.37
C ASN A 709 -42.64 17.17 18.88
N LYS A 710 -41.64 17.70 19.61
CA LYS A 710 -41.71 17.84 21.08
C LYS A 710 -42.32 19.17 21.55
N TYR A 711 -42.10 20.27 20.82
CA TYR A 711 -42.47 21.64 21.21
C TYR A 711 -43.21 22.41 20.09
N PRO A 712 -44.37 21.92 19.60
CA PRO A 712 -45.07 22.54 18.48
C PRO A 712 -45.45 24.01 18.75
N SER A 713 -45.90 24.36 19.96
CA SER A 713 -46.30 25.74 20.29
C SER A 713 -45.18 26.78 20.12
N VAL A 714 -43.91 26.37 20.28
CA VAL A 714 -42.75 27.28 20.12
C VAL A 714 -42.45 27.50 18.64
N ILE A 715 -42.57 26.45 17.83
CA ILE A 715 -42.42 26.54 16.38
C ILE A 715 -43.54 27.39 15.79
N GLU A 716 -44.80 27.24 16.24
CA GLU A 716 -45.94 28.04 15.75
C GLU A 716 -45.72 29.55 15.92
N GLN A 717 -45.21 29.97 17.08
CA GLN A 717 -44.93 31.39 17.38
C GLN A 717 -43.78 31.97 16.53
N THR A 718 -42.88 31.14 16.03
CA THR A 718 -41.67 31.55 15.31
C THR A 718 -41.68 31.16 13.83
N LEU A 719 -42.78 30.57 13.34
CA LEU A 719 -42.84 29.84 12.07
C LEU A 719 -42.53 30.72 10.85
N GLU A 720 -43.08 31.93 10.78
CA GLU A 720 -42.87 32.85 9.65
C GLU A 720 -41.40 33.28 9.53
N MET A 721 -40.76 33.59 10.65
CA MET A 721 -39.34 33.94 10.73
C MET A 721 -38.44 32.72 10.44
N MET A 722 -38.85 31.52 10.87
CA MET A 722 -38.14 30.28 10.61
C MET A 722 -38.17 29.92 9.13
N LEU A 723 -39.34 29.94 8.48
CA LEU A 723 -39.49 29.59 7.07
C LEU A 723 -38.69 30.54 6.16
N SER A 724 -38.72 31.84 6.41
CA SER A 724 -37.89 32.80 5.67
C SER A 724 -36.38 32.51 5.80
N SER A 725 -35.94 32.06 6.98
CA SER A 725 -34.55 31.65 7.21
C SER A 725 -34.20 30.35 6.49
N VAL A 726 -35.13 29.38 6.44
CA VAL A 726 -34.97 28.12 5.71
C VAL A 726 -34.83 28.35 4.21
N TRP A 727 -35.69 29.19 3.62
CA TRP A 727 -35.61 29.50 2.19
C TRP A 727 -34.30 30.19 1.83
N ASN A 728 -33.87 31.17 2.63
CA ASN A 728 -32.59 31.84 2.43
C ASN A 728 -31.39 30.87 2.59
N ALA A 729 -31.45 29.92 3.52
CA ALA A 729 -30.42 28.89 3.68
C ALA A 729 -30.27 28.01 2.42
N LEU A 730 -31.40 27.60 1.84
CA LEU A 730 -31.42 26.79 0.63
C LEU A 730 -30.91 27.59 -0.58
N GLU A 731 -31.28 28.86 -0.73
CA GLU A 731 -30.79 29.72 -1.82
C GLU A 731 -29.28 29.99 -1.71
N THR A 732 -28.79 30.27 -0.50
CA THR A 732 -27.36 30.55 -0.27
C THR A 732 -26.47 29.32 -0.48
N LEU A 733 -26.94 28.13 -0.09
CA LEU A 733 -26.25 26.86 -0.37
C LEU A 733 -26.29 26.46 -1.85
N LEU A 734 -27.39 26.78 -2.53
CA LEU A 734 -27.49 26.55 -3.97
C LEU A 734 -26.50 27.44 -4.73
N ALA A 735 -26.41 28.71 -4.34
CA ALA A 735 -25.44 29.66 -4.90
C ALA A 735 -23.97 29.27 -4.65
N SER A 736 -23.68 28.48 -3.61
CA SER A 736 -22.34 27.97 -3.32
C SER A 736 -21.99 26.67 -4.06
N ALA A 737 -22.90 26.09 -4.85
CA ALA A 737 -22.71 24.86 -5.62
C ALA A 737 -22.22 23.66 -4.79
N SER A 738 -22.77 23.48 -3.58
CA SER A 738 -22.42 22.37 -2.69
C SER A 738 -22.81 21.00 -3.27
N SER A 739 -21.88 20.04 -3.26
CA SER A 739 -22.13 18.65 -3.67
C SER A 739 -23.15 17.91 -2.80
N PHE A 740 -23.47 18.45 -1.62
CA PHE A 740 -24.41 17.84 -0.66
C PHE A 740 -25.79 18.51 -0.65
N TYR A 741 -26.06 19.44 -1.58
CA TYR A 741 -27.31 20.19 -1.63
C TYR A 741 -28.56 19.28 -1.70
N GLY A 742 -28.53 18.22 -2.51
CA GLY A 742 -29.65 17.28 -2.61
C GLY A 742 -30.05 16.66 -1.26
N GLN A 743 -29.05 16.25 -0.47
CA GLN A 743 -29.29 15.66 0.85
C GLN A 743 -29.80 16.71 1.86
N VAL A 744 -29.41 17.99 1.73
CA VAL A 744 -29.96 19.09 2.51
C VAL A 744 -31.45 19.29 2.21
N VAL A 745 -31.83 19.19 0.95
CA VAL A 745 -33.22 19.33 0.51
C VAL A 745 -34.09 18.18 1.06
N GLU A 746 -33.59 16.95 1.10
CA GLU A 746 -34.28 15.80 1.71
C GLU A 746 -34.54 16.03 3.21
N ASP A 747 -33.54 16.49 3.96
CA ASP A 747 -33.69 16.79 5.40
C ASP A 747 -34.68 17.95 5.63
N ALA A 748 -34.66 18.97 4.76
CA ALA A 748 -35.63 20.07 4.79
C ALA A 748 -37.06 19.59 4.48
N ALA A 749 -37.22 18.67 3.52
CA ALA A 749 -38.51 18.06 3.19
C ALA A 749 -39.09 17.29 4.39
N SER A 750 -38.26 16.52 5.11
CA SER A 750 -38.66 15.84 6.36
C SER A 750 -39.15 16.83 7.43
N PHE A 751 -38.47 17.96 7.59
CA PHE A 751 -38.91 19.03 8.49
C PHE A 751 -40.25 19.63 8.06
N LEU A 752 -40.42 19.95 6.77
CA LEU A 752 -41.69 20.45 6.22
C LEU A 752 -42.84 19.45 6.38
N HIS A 753 -42.57 18.15 6.25
CA HIS A 753 -43.54 17.10 6.52
C HIS A 753 -44.05 17.13 7.94
N THR A 754 -43.12 17.25 8.88
CA THR A 754 -43.43 17.33 10.30
C THR A 754 -44.27 18.58 10.61
N LEU A 755 -43.94 19.73 10.00
CA LEU A 755 -44.76 20.95 10.10
C LEU A 755 -46.17 20.74 9.55
N CYS A 756 -46.33 20.06 8.41
CA CYS A 756 -47.63 19.80 7.82
C CYS A 756 -48.51 18.86 8.67
N LEU A 757 -47.89 17.91 9.39
CA LEU A 757 -48.58 17.03 10.32
C LEU A 757 -49.03 17.78 11.59
N GLN A 758 -48.15 18.60 12.18
CA GLN A 758 -48.44 19.34 13.41
C GLN A 758 -49.37 20.54 13.19
N PHE A 759 -49.31 21.20 12.02
CA PHE A 759 -50.12 22.39 11.68
C PHE A 759 -50.94 22.21 10.39
N PRO A 760 -52.06 21.47 10.43
CA PRO A 760 -52.88 21.21 9.24
C PRO A 760 -53.41 22.47 8.55
N GLN A 761 -53.62 23.57 9.30
CA GLN A 761 -54.15 24.83 8.78
C GLN A 761 -53.17 25.54 7.82
N GLN A 762 -51.87 25.27 7.92
CA GLN A 762 -50.83 25.94 7.12
C GLN A 762 -50.38 25.14 5.89
N ARG A 763 -50.98 23.97 5.64
CA ARG A 763 -50.60 23.10 4.51
C ARG A 763 -50.69 23.81 3.17
N PHE A 764 -51.76 24.59 2.95
CA PHE A 764 -51.96 25.31 1.70
C PHE A 764 -50.87 26.38 1.49
N THR A 765 -50.60 27.18 2.52
CA THR A 765 -49.58 28.24 2.47
C THR A 765 -48.17 27.68 2.30
N LEU A 766 -47.87 26.53 2.91
CA LEU A 766 -46.60 25.83 2.73
C LEU A 766 -46.45 25.27 1.31
N THR A 767 -47.54 24.71 0.75
CA THR A 767 -47.54 24.19 -0.63
C THR A 767 -47.24 25.33 -1.61
N GLU A 768 -47.94 26.45 -1.48
CA GLU A 768 -47.72 27.61 -2.34
C GLU A 768 -46.31 28.20 -2.19
N ALA A 769 -45.76 28.22 -0.97
CA ALA A 769 -44.40 28.68 -0.71
C ALA A 769 -43.35 27.78 -1.39
N VAL A 770 -43.50 26.45 -1.31
CA VAL A 770 -42.61 25.49 -2.00
C VAL A 770 -42.68 25.68 -3.51
N LEU A 771 -43.87 25.82 -4.10
CA LEU A 771 -44.03 26.04 -5.54
C LEU A 771 -43.38 27.36 -6.00
N LYS A 772 -43.51 28.44 -5.22
CA LYS A 772 -42.81 29.72 -5.48
C LYS A 772 -41.30 29.56 -5.42
N HIS A 773 -40.77 28.79 -4.45
CA HIS A 773 -39.34 28.55 -4.34
C HIS A 773 -38.81 27.72 -5.53
N ILE A 774 -39.55 26.71 -5.98
CA ILE A 774 -39.19 25.92 -7.19
C ILE A 774 -39.17 26.81 -8.44
N LEU A 775 -40.11 27.74 -8.58
CA LEU A 775 -40.18 28.64 -9.74
C LEU A 775 -38.96 29.58 -9.85
N ILE A 776 -38.42 30.03 -8.71
CA ILE A 776 -37.34 31.02 -8.65
C ILE A 776 -35.95 30.36 -8.62
N SER A 777 -35.87 29.08 -8.25
CA SER A 777 -34.61 28.33 -8.11
C SER A 777 -33.87 28.10 -9.43
N THR A 778 -32.53 28.12 -9.38
CA THR A 778 -31.65 27.77 -10.50
C THR A 778 -31.50 26.27 -10.73
N SER A 779 -31.89 25.42 -9.76
CA SER A 779 -31.89 23.95 -9.84
C SER A 779 -33.26 23.38 -9.41
N PRO A 780 -34.29 23.48 -10.27
CA PRO A 780 -35.64 23.07 -9.90
C PRO A 780 -35.74 21.55 -9.64
N ASP A 781 -34.91 20.74 -10.30
CA ASP A 781 -34.81 19.29 -10.15
C ASP A 781 -34.62 18.84 -8.70
N LEU A 782 -33.66 19.45 -7.99
CA LEU A 782 -33.40 19.14 -6.58
C LEU A 782 -34.46 19.78 -5.67
N CYS A 783 -34.80 21.06 -5.88
CA CYS A 783 -35.79 21.77 -5.04
C CYS A 783 -37.18 21.12 -5.09
N SER A 784 -37.54 20.48 -6.20
CA SER A 784 -38.83 19.78 -6.31
C SER A 784 -39.00 18.64 -5.30
N GLU A 785 -37.91 18.07 -4.76
CA GLU A 785 -37.98 17.07 -3.68
C GLU A 785 -38.62 17.63 -2.40
N LEU A 786 -38.61 18.96 -2.18
CA LEU A 786 -39.33 19.58 -1.07
C LEU A 786 -40.83 19.29 -1.08
N LEU A 787 -41.42 19.04 -2.26
CA LEU A 787 -42.82 18.66 -2.38
C LEU A 787 -43.12 17.35 -1.65
N SER A 788 -42.16 16.42 -1.58
CA SER A 788 -42.31 15.18 -0.80
C SER A 788 -42.71 15.42 0.65
N GLY A 789 -42.28 16.56 1.23
CA GLY A 789 -42.65 16.94 2.57
C GLY A 789 -44.10 17.43 2.71
N VAL A 790 -44.64 18.12 1.70
CA VAL A 790 -45.91 18.84 1.81
C VAL A 790 -47.10 18.08 1.20
N ILE A 791 -46.85 17.02 0.42
CA ILE A 791 -47.89 16.21 -0.22
C ILE A 791 -48.80 15.54 0.82
N VAL A 792 -50.12 15.67 0.60
CA VAL A 792 -51.18 14.98 1.34
C VAL A 792 -52.11 14.27 0.35
N ASP A 793 -52.63 13.10 0.72
CA ASP A 793 -53.56 12.29 -0.10
C ASP A 793 -54.95 12.96 -0.22
N ASP A 794 -55.05 14.01 -1.04
CA ASP A 794 -56.30 14.76 -1.27
C ASP A 794 -56.74 14.85 -2.76
N GLY A 795 -55.91 14.40 -3.71
CA GLY A 795 -56.23 14.42 -5.15
C GLY A 795 -56.29 15.82 -5.79
N GLU A 796 -56.27 16.90 -5.01
CA GLU A 796 -56.31 18.29 -5.49
C GLU A 796 -54.92 18.87 -5.79
N THR A 797 -53.87 18.26 -5.25
CA THR A 797 -52.48 18.73 -5.33
C THR A 797 -51.98 18.87 -6.78
N ILE A 798 -52.28 17.90 -7.64
CA ILE A 798 -51.85 17.92 -9.06
C ILE A 798 -52.54 19.06 -9.84
N GLY A 799 -53.84 19.28 -9.60
CA GLY A 799 -54.59 20.38 -10.23
C GLY A 799 -54.03 21.75 -9.86
N LYS A 800 -53.61 21.92 -8.59
CA LYS A 800 -52.97 23.15 -8.11
C LYS A 800 -51.60 23.39 -8.77
N ILE A 801 -50.76 22.35 -8.86
CA ILE A 801 -49.46 22.42 -9.58
C ILE A 801 -49.67 22.82 -11.04
N SER A 802 -50.64 22.20 -11.72
CA SER A 802 -50.98 22.52 -13.11
C SER A 802 -51.43 23.97 -13.28
N SER A 803 -52.23 24.49 -12.35
CA SER A 803 -52.68 25.89 -12.41
C SER A 803 -51.55 26.88 -12.13
N PHE A 804 -50.60 26.53 -11.26
CA PHE A 804 -49.50 27.41 -10.88
C PHE A 804 -48.42 27.50 -11.96
N PHE A 805 -48.11 26.38 -12.63
CA PHE A 805 -47.07 26.30 -13.66
C PHE A 805 -47.64 26.22 -15.09
N PHE A 806 -48.81 26.80 -15.35
CA PHE A 806 -49.48 26.74 -16.65
C PHE A 806 -48.56 27.12 -17.84
N ASP A 807 -47.69 28.11 -17.66
CA ASP A 807 -46.76 28.59 -18.69
C ASP A 807 -45.44 27.79 -18.79
N ASN A 808 -45.19 26.85 -17.87
CA ASN A 808 -43.93 26.10 -17.77
C ASN A 808 -44.17 24.57 -17.72
N PRO A 809 -44.30 23.90 -18.88
CA PRO A 809 -44.62 22.47 -18.94
C PRO A 809 -43.52 21.59 -18.33
N GLY A 810 -42.25 21.99 -18.41
CA GLY A 810 -41.13 21.24 -17.82
C GLY A 810 -41.16 21.20 -16.28
N LEU A 811 -41.47 22.33 -15.63
CA LEU A 811 -41.62 22.40 -14.17
C LEU A 811 -42.89 21.68 -13.70
N THR A 812 -43.97 21.77 -14.49
CA THR A 812 -45.18 20.99 -14.26
C THR A 812 -44.87 19.49 -14.27
N CYS A 813 -44.15 19.00 -15.29
CA CYS A 813 -43.73 17.60 -15.36
C CYS A 813 -42.93 17.18 -14.13
N LEU A 814 -41.91 17.95 -13.78
CA LEU A 814 -41.05 17.67 -12.63
C LEU A 814 -41.84 17.56 -11.32
N CYS A 815 -42.70 18.54 -11.03
CA CYS A 815 -43.48 18.56 -9.79
C CYS A 815 -44.49 17.41 -9.75
N VAL A 816 -45.18 17.14 -10.87
CA VAL A 816 -46.10 16.00 -10.98
C VAL A 816 -45.37 14.67 -10.83
N GLY A 817 -44.14 14.57 -11.37
CA GLY A 817 -43.27 13.41 -11.22
C GLY A 817 -42.91 13.13 -9.76
N THR A 818 -42.53 14.17 -9.02
CA THR A 818 -42.26 14.07 -7.57
C THR A 818 -43.50 13.69 -6.78
N VAL A 819 -44.69 14.21 -7.13
CA VAL A 819 -45.95 13.78 -6.51
C VAL A 819 -46.24 12.31 -6.81
N GLY A 820 -46.02 11.88 -8.06
CA GLY A 820 -46.19 10.50 -8.50
C GLY A 820 -45.29 9.49 -7.77
N ARG A 821 -44.19 9.95 -7.16
CA ARG A 821 -43.32 9.11 -6.31
C ARG A 821 -44.07 8.54 -5.11
N SER A 822 -44.99 9.31 -4.54
CA SER A 822 -45.75 8.91 -3.35
C SER A 822 -47.21 8.56 -3.66
N GLN A 823 -47.78 9.13 -4.74
CA GLN A 823 -49.21 9.00 -5.08
C GLN A 823 -49.45 8.30 -6.44
N PRO A 824 -50.60 7.62 -6.60
CA PRO A 824 -51.03 7.12 -7.91
C PRO A 824 -51.36 8.29 -8.84
N LEU A 825 -50.78 8.28 -10.04
CA LEU A 825 -51.08 9.27 -11.08
C LEU A 825 -52.25 8.81 -11.95
N PRO A 826 -53.18 9.70 -12.32
CA PRO A 826 -54.17 9.42 -13.38
C PRO A 826 -53.49 9.16 -14.73
N GLU A 827 -54.14 8.39 -15.62
CA GLU A 827 -53.59 8.06 -16.95
C GLU A 827 -53.35 9.29 -17.83
N GLU A 828 -54.14 10.35 -17.67
CA GLU A 828 -53.93 11.64 -18.35
C GLU A 828 -52.54 12.23 -18.04
N TRP A 829 -52.15 12.19 -16.76
CA TRP A 829 -50.86 12.72 -16.30
C TRP A 829 -49.69 11.80 -16.67
N LYS A 830 -49.90 10.48 -16.72
CA LYS A 830 -48.91 9.52 -17.22
C LYS A 830 -48.58 9.79 -18.69
N ASN A 831 -49.61 9.96 -19.53
CA ASN A 831 -49.45 10.30 -20.93
C ASN A 831 -48.77 11.68 -21.11
N PHE A 832 -49.17 12.68 -20.33
CA PHE A 832 -48.57 14.00 -20.34
C PHE A 832 -47.05 13.97 -20.05
N LEU A 833 -46.62 13.18 -19.06
CA LEU A 833 -45.19 13.04 -18.75
C LEU A 833 -44.41 12.45 -19.93
N LEU A 834 -44.93 11.39 -20.55
CA LEU A 834 -44.29 10.73 -21.69
C LEU A 834 -44.24 11.61 -22.94
N GLU A 835 -45.31 12.34 -23.24
CA GLU A 835 -45.38 13.25 -24.40
C GLU A 835 -44.39 14.42 -24.25
N ASN A 836 -44.29 15.00 -23.06
CA ASN A 836 -43.32 16.08 -22.81
C ASN A 836 -41.86 15.59 -22.86
N PHE A 837 -41.59 14.38 -22.39
CA PHE A 837 -40.25 13.78 -22.49
C PHE A 837 -39.85 13.53 -23.94
N ALA A 838 -40.74 12.96 -24.75
CA ALA A 838 -40.50 12.69 -26.17
C ALA A 838 -40.42 13.98 -27.00
N GLY A 839 -41.27 14.97 -26.70
CA GLY A 839 -41.33 16.26 -27.39
C GLY A 839 -40.32 17.32 -26.93
N ALA A 840 -39.44 16.99 -25.98
CA ALA A 840 -38.49 17.94 -25.40
C ALA A 840 -37.51 18.48 -26.44
N SER A 841 -37.49 19.81 -26.62
CA SER A 841 -36.63 20.50 -27.59
C SER A 841 -35.21 20.76 -27.09
N SER A 842 -34.99 20.78 -25.76
CA SER A 842 -33.68 20.97 -25.14
C SER A 842 -33.25 19.77 -24.30
N GLU A 843 -31.94 19.57 -24.14
CA GLU A 843 -31.42 18.52 -23.26
C GLU A 843 -31.80 18.76 -21.78
N SER A 844 -31.90 20.01 -21.36
CA SER A 844 -32.34 20.40 -20.00
C SER A 844 -33.81 20.07 -19.72
N THR A 845 -34.71 20.29 -20.67
CA THR A 845 -36.13 19.92 -20.50
C THR A 845 -36.30 18.41 -20.51
N ARG A 846 -35.49 17.71 -21.31
CA ARG A 846 -35.46 16.25 -21.35
C ARG A 846 -34.92 15.64 -20.05
N SER A 847 -33.87 16.19 -19.45
CA SER A 847 -33.34 15.71 -18.16
C SER A 847 -34.36 15.89 -17.03
N LEU A 848 -35.09 17.00 -17.02
CA LEU A 848 -36.19 17.22 -16.07
C LEU A 848 -37.33 16.21 -16.28
N GLY A 849 -37.72 15.96 -17.53
CA GLY A 849 -38.70 14.92 -17.85
C GLY A 849 -38.24 13.52 -17.43
N MET A 850 -36.96 13.20 -17.61
CA MET A 850 -36.38 11.92 -17.21
C MET A 850 -36.43 11.73 -15.68
N ALA A 851 -36.03 12.74 -14.91
CA ALA A 851 -36.11 12.72 -13.45
C ALA A 851 -37.57 12.62 -12.97
N ALA A 852 -38.48 13.37 -13.60
CA ALA A 852 -39.91 13.34 -13.29
C ALA A 852 -40.52 11.95 -13.47
N ILE A 853 -40.31 11.34 -14.64
CA ILE A 853 -40.81 10.00 -14.94
C ILE A 853 -40.11 8.96 -14.06
N GLY A 854 -38.80 9.11 -13.85
CA GLY A 854 -37.99 8.29 -12.95
C GLY A 854 -38.63 8.14 -11.56
N ARG A 855 -38.97 9.27 -10.95
CA ARG A 855 -39.65 9.35 -9.65
C ARG A 855 -41.08 8.80 -9.68
N ALA A 856 -41.87 9.14 -10.69
CA ALA A 856 -43.25 8.68 -10.76
C ALA A 856 -43.37 7.17 -10.99
N ALA A 857 -42.55 6.61 -11.87
CA ALA A 857 -42.55 5.20 -12.23
C ALA A 857 -41.88 4.31 -11.17
N SER A 858 -41.13 4.88 -10.23
CA SER A 858 -40.61 4.13 -9.08
C SER A 858 -41.68 3.79 -8.04
N ASN A 859 -42.91 4.34 -8.15
CA ASN A 859 -44.01 4.03 -7.24
C ASN A 859 -44.74 2.74 -7.67
N PRO A 860 -44.92 1.73 -6.79
CA PRO A 860 -45.69 0.51 -7.10
C PRO A 860 -47.09 0.76 -7.68
N LYS A 861 -47.75 1.85 -7.27
CA LYS A 861 -49.09 2.21 -7.74
C LYS A 861 -49.11 2.72 -9.20
N ASN A 862 -47.95 3.07 -9.77
CA ASN A 862 -47.79 3.60 -11.12
C ASN A 862 -47.16 2.60 -12.09
N THR A 863 -47.27 1.30 -11.82
CA THR A 863 -46.68 0.24 -12.67
C THR A 863 -47.08 0.34 -14.15
N SER A 864 -48.28 0.85 -14.47
CA SER A 864 -48.68 1.06 -15.88
C SER A 864 -47.80 2.08 -16.62
N LEU A 865 -47.28 3.11 -15.95
CA LEU A 865 -46.35 4.07 -16.53
C LEU A 865 -45.02 3.39 -16.87
N PHE A 866 -44.50 2.55 -15.97
CA PHE A 866 -43.27 1.80 -16.21
C PHE A 866 -43.42 0.84 -17.41
N MET A 867 -44.54 0.12 -17.50
CA MET A 867 -44.81 -0.75 -18.64
C MET A 867 -44.90 0.00 -19.96
N GLN A 868 -45.48 1.21 -19.99
CA GLN A 868 -45.49 2.05 -21.19
C GLN A 868 -44.06 2.46 -21.61
N ILE A 869 -43.17 2.75 -20.66
CA ILE A 869 -41.76 3.06 -20.94
C ILE A 869 -41.06 1.85 -21.56
N VAL A 870 -41.26 0.66 -20.98
CA VAL A 870 -40.67 -0.59 -21.48
C VAL A 870 -41.14 -0.91 -22.89
N GLU A 871 -42.45 -0.81 -23.16
CA GLU A 871 -42.96 -1.06 -24.51
C GLU A 871 -42.44 -0.03 -25.53
N ARG A 872 -42.30 1.24 -25.17
CA ARG A 872 -41.67 2.24 -26.06
C ARG A 872 -40.18 1.95 -26.30
N ALA A 873 -39.44 1.53 -25.27
CA ALA A 873 -38.04 1.14 -25.38
C ALA A 873 -37.81 -0.04 -26.34
N VAL A 874 -38.75 -0.97 -26.40
CA VAL A 874 -38.70 -2.18 -27.23
C VAL A 874 -39.24 -1.94 -28.65
N THR A 875 -40.32 -1.17 -28.80
CA THR A 875 -41.08 -1.09 -30.07
C THR A 875 -40.80 0.14 -30.94
N GLU A 876 -40.43 1.29 -30.35
CA GLU A 876 -40.20 2.50 -31.14
C GLU A 876 -38.94 2.40 -31.99
N THR A 877 -38.88 3.08 -33.14
CA THR A 877 -37.69 3.06 -34.01
C THR A 877 -36.74 4.23 -33.76
N LYS A 878 -37.25 5.33 -33.19
CA LYS A 878 -36.51 6.53 -32.84
C LYS A 878 -36.45 6.62 -31.32
N ASP A 879 -35.42 7.26 -30.78
CA ASP A 879 -35.32 7.58 -29.35
C ASP A 879 -35.31 6.40 -28.35
N ARG A 880 -35.21 5.13 -28.83
CA ARG A 880 -35.13 3.93 -27.98
C ARG A 880 -34.08 4.05 -26.87
N SER A 881 -32.86 4.49 -27.20
CA SER A 881 -31.77 4.63 -26.23
C SER A 881 -32.10 5.60 -25.08
N LEU A 882 -32.95 6.61 -25.34
CA LEU A 882 -33.44 7.53 -24.32
C LEU A 882 -34.39 6.82 -23.35
N TYR A 883 -35.31 5.98 -23.84
CA TYR A 883 -36.18 5.17 -22.98
C TYR A 883 -35.41 4.13 -22.18
N TRP A 884 -34.37 3.51 -22.75
CA TRP A 884 -33.47 2.62 -22.01
C TRP A 884 -32.73 3.34 -20.87
N ARG A 885 -32.22 4.56 -21.14
CA ARG A 885 -31.63 5.40 -20.09
C ARG A 885 -32.64 5.76 -19.00
N LEU A 886 -33.89 6.03 -19.39
CA LEU A 886 -34.98 6.27 -18.45
C LEU A 886 -35.30 5.05 -17.58
N ILE A 887 -35.32 3.84 -18.14
CA ILE A 887 -35.49 2.60 -17.35
C ILE A 887 -34.38 2.49 -16.31
N LYS A 888 -33.11 2.72 -16.69
CA LYS A 888 -31.98 2.71 -15.77
C LYS A 888 -32.20 3.67 -14.59
N GLU A 889 -32.67 4.88 -14.87
CA GLU A 889 -32.96 5.89 -13.85
C GLU A 889 -34.06 5.42 -12.88
N VAL A 890 -35.17 4.88 -13.42
CA VAL A 890 -36.26 4.31 -12.60
C VAL A 890 -35.74 3.21 -11.68
N MET A 891 -34.95 2.28 -12.22
CA MET A 891 -34.38 1.15 -11.45
C MET A 891 -33.47 1.64 -10.33
N HIS A 892 -32.63 2.64 -10.60
CA HIS A 892 -31.75 3.24 -9.60
C HIS A 892 -32.53 3.90 -8.46
N ILE A 893 -33.57 4.68 -8.80
CA ILE A 893 -34.43 5.33 -7.80
C ILE A 893 -35.21 4.28 -6.99
N ALA A 894 -35.76 3.26 -7.65
CA ALA A 894 -36.53 2.20 -7.02
C ALA A 894 -35.70 1.33 -6.05
N ALA A 895 -34.39 1.19 -6.28
CA ALA A 895 -33.51 0.39 -5.41
C ALA A 895 -33.38 0.97 -4.00
N SER A 896 -33.59 2.29 -3.85
CA SER A 896 -33.57 2.99 -2.57
C SER A 896 -34.95 3.16 -1.90
N GLN A 897 -36.02 2.63 -2.49
CA GLN A 897 -37.40 2.83 -2.01
C GLN A 897 -38.02 1.54 -1.48
N GLU A 898 -38.69 1.64 -0.33
CA GLU A 898 -39.54 0.59 0.23
C GLU A 898 -40.97 1.13 0.44
N PRO A 899 -42.03 0.47 -0.08
CA PRO A 899 -42.03 -0.72 -0.94
C PRO A 899 -41.66 -0.42 -2.41
N SER A 900 -40.91 -1.31 -3.05
CA SER A 900 -40.49 -1.16 -4.45
C SER A 900 -41.51 -1.74 -5.45
N PRO A 901 -41.57 -1.21 -6.69
CA PRO A 901 -42.47 -1.73 -7.74
C PRO A 901 -42.00 -3.10 -8.26
N PHE A 902 -40.78 -3.51 -7.90
CA PHE A 902 -40.13 -4.75 -8.32
C PHE A 902 -40.15 -5.82 -7.22
N GLY A 903 -41.16 -5.79 -6.34
CA GLY A 903 -41.34 -6.80 -5.29
C GLY A 903 -41.82 -8.16 -5.81
N ASP A 904 -42.53 -8.21 -6.93
CA ASP A 904 -43.02 -9.45 -7.54
C ASP A 904 -41.96 -10.11 -8.44
N HIS A 905 -41.56 -11.32 -8.08
CA HIS A 905 -40.60 -12.16 -8.81
C HIS A 905 -41.01 -12.39 -10.27
N LEU A 906 -42.26 -12.78 -10.52
CA LEU A 906 -42.73 -13.11 -11.88
C LEU A 906 -42.73 -11.89 -12.80
N PHE A 907 -43.08 -10.73 -12.24
CA PHE A 907 -43.05 -9.46 -12.94
C PHE A 907 -41.63 -9.07 -13.36
N ARG A 908 -40.65 -9.17 -12.44
CA ARG A 908 -39.23 -8.90 -12.75
C ARG A 908 -38.70 -9.82 -13.84
N LYS A 909 -38.97 -11.12 -13.73
CA LYS A 909 -38.53 -12.12 -14.69
C LYS A 909 -39.03 -11.81 -16.10
N HIS A 910 -40.33 -11.50 -16.21
CA HIS A 910 -40.94 -11.13 -17.49
C HIS A 910 -40.31 -9.86 -18.09
N LEU A 911 -40.07 -8.84 -17.27
CA LEU A 911 -39.42 -7.60 -17.70
C LEU A 911 -38.00 -7.84 -18.24
N MET A 912 -37.20 -8.64 -17.53
CA MET A 912 -35.84 -8.94 -17.95
C MET A 912 -35.82 -9.70 -19.29
N GLU A 913 -36.70 -10.68 -19.47
CA GLU A 913 -36.84 -11.41 -20.74
C GLU A 913 -37.30 -10.48 -21.88
N ARG A 914 -38.30 -9.63 -21.62
CA ARG A 914 -38.82 -8.66 -22.61
C ARG A 914 -37.78 -7.62 -23.03
N LEU A 915 -37.00 -7.11 -22.08
CA LEU A 915 -35.93 -6.15 -22.35
C LEU A 915 -34.78 -6.81 -23.13
N LEU A 916 -34.44 -8.05 -22.83
CA LEU A 916 -33.41 -8.78 -23.55
C LEU A 916 -33.78 -9.04 -25.02
N GLU A 917 -35.05 -9.38 -25.29
CA GLU A 917 -35.58 -9.48 -26.67
C GLU A 917 -35.47 -8.16 -27.42
N GLY A 918 -35.65 -7.04 -26.71
CA GLY A 918 -35.59 -5.68 -27.26
C GLY A 918 -34.23 -5.00 -27.12
N ALA A 919 -33.13 -5.73 -26.97
CA ALA A 919 -31.79 -5.17 -26.78
C ALA A 919 -31.40 -4.14 -27.87
N LEU A 920 -30.61 -3.13 -27.49
CA LEU A 920 -30.14 -2.10 -28.42
C LEU A 920 -28.99 -2.63 -29.29
N GLU A 921 -29.16 -2.58 -30.61
CA GLU A 921 -28.17 -3.11 -31.57
C GLU A 921 -26.84 -2.34 -31.55
N ASP A 922 -26.91 -1.03 -31.32
CA ASP A 922 -25.75 -0.13 -31.34
C ASP A 922 -25.17 0.17 -29.96
N ASP A 923 -25.83 -0.23 -28.86
CA ASP A 923 -25.45 0.13 -27.49
C ASP A 923 -25.66 -1.02 -26.49
N VAL A 924 -24.73 -1.98 -26.56
CA VAL A 924 -24.66 -3.14 -25.67
C VAL A 924 -24.46 -2.72 -24.21
N GLU A 925 -23.69 -1.65 -23.96
CA GLU A 925 -23.35 -1.21 -22.60
C GLU A 925 -24.56 -0.64 -21.86
N THR A 926 -25.35 0.20 -22.52
CA THR A 926 -26.61 0.70 -21.93
C THR A 926 -27.58 -0.44 -21.66
N THR A 927 -27.68 -1.40 -22.59
CA THR A 927 -28.52 -2.61 -22.41
C THR A 927 -28.07 -3.42 -21.18
N ALA A 928 -26.76 -3.67 -21.06
CA ALA A 928 -26.19 -4.41 -19.94
C ALA A 928 -26.31 -3.65 -18.61
N ALA A 929 -26.18 -2.32 -18.62
CA ALA A 929 -26.34 -1.49 -17.42
C ALA A 929 -27.78 -1.49 -16.90
N VAL A 930 -28.77 -1.50 -17.79
CA VAL A 930 -30.19 -1.62 -17.41
C VAL A 930 -30.48 -2.99 -16.84
N LEU A 931 -30.11 -4.07 -17.53
CA LEU A 931 -30.33 -5.44 -17.04
C LEU A 931 -29.52 -5.71 -15.75
N GLY A 932 -28.29 -5.20 -15.66
CA GLY A 932 -27.45 -5.28 -14.47
C GLY A 932 -28.00 -4.50 -13.27
N SER A 933 -28.87 -3.51 -13.47
CA SER A 933 -29.51 -2.81 -12.35
C SER A 933 -30.51 -3.69 -11.57
N PHE A 934 -30.97 -4.81 -12.16
CA PHE A 934 -31.83 -5.78 -11.47
C PHE A 934 -31.10 -6.54 -10.35
N VAL A 935 -29.77 -6.49 -10.29
CA VAL A 935 -28.95 -7.12 -9.23
C VAL A 935 -29.41 -6.69 -7.83
N SER A 936 -29.84 -5.43 -7.66
CA SER A 936 -30.34 -4.92 -6.37
C SER A 936 -31.65 -5.57 -5.91
N PHE A 937 -32.35 -6.29 -6.79
CA PHE A 937 -33.67 -6.86 -6.53
C PHE A 937 -33.70 -8.39 -6.62
N ASP A 938 -33.00 -8.98 -7.61
CA ASP A 938 -32.95 -10.43 -7.84
C ASP A 938 -31.66 -10.89 -8.54
N VAL A 939 -30.75 -11.46 -7.77
CA VAL A 939 -29.47 -11.99 -8.28
C VAL A 939 -29.65 -13.33 -9.00
N ALA A 940 -30.58 -14.18 -8.51
CA ALA A 940 -30.73 -15.55 -8.98
C ALA A 940 -31.31 -15.59 -10.41
N ASP A 941 -32.36 -14.81 -10.66
CA ASP A 941 -32.99 -14.75 -11.99
C ASP A 941 -32.07 -14.10 -13.03
N LEU A 942 -31.31 -13.07 -12.65
CA LEU A 942 -30.38 -12.42 -13.56
C LEU A 942 -29.24 -13.37 -13.97
N LEU A 943 -28.74 -14.16 -13.01
CA LEU A 943 -27.76 -15.21 -13.29
C LEU A 943 -28.35 -16.27 -14.24
N ASP A 944 -29.58 -16.72 -13.99
CA ASP A 944 -30.25 -17.72 -14.83
C ASP A 944 -30.50 -17.22 -16.27
N ILE A 945 -30.97 -15.99 -16.44
CA ILE A 945 -31.12 -15.37 -17.77
C ILE A 945 -29.75 -15.29 -18.48
N THR A 946 -28.70 -14.89 -17.76
CA THR A 946 -27.34 -14.85 -18.31
C THR A 946 -26.89 -16.23 -18.78
N CYS A 947 -27.16 -17.29 -18.00
CA CYS A 947 -26.83 -18.68 -18.38
C CYS A 947 -27.60 -19.12 -19.64
N ARG A 948 -28.91 -18.85 -19.69
CA ARG A 948 -29.79 -19.29 -20.78
C ARG A 948 -29.45 -18.66 -22.13
N TYR A 949 -29.06 -17.38 -22.14
CA TYR A 949 -28.86 -16.61 -23.37
C TYR A 949 -27.40 -16.41 -23.79
N LEU A 950 -26.42 -16.87 -22.99
CA LEU A 950 -25.00 -16.78 -23.34
C LEU A 950 -24.66 -17.44 -24.68
N ASN A 951 -25.35 -18.52 -25.03
CA ASN A 951 -25.14 -19.26 -26.28
C ASN A 951 -26.14 -18.88 -27.39
N SER A 952 -26.79 -17.72 -27.29
CA SER A 952 -27.70 -17.23 -28.33
C SER A 952 -26.99 -16.98 -29.67
N ASP A 953 -27.74 -17.10 -30.77
CA ASP A 953 -27.26 -16.80 -32.12
C ASP A 953 -27.04 -15.28 -32.34
N SER A 954 -27.67 -14.44 -31.53
CA SER A 954 -27.50 -12.99 -31.58
C SER A 954 -26.23 -12.55 -30.86
N GLU A 955 -25.29 -11.97 -31.61
CA GLU A 955 -24.05 -11.44 -31.04
C GLU A 955 -24.28 -10.34 -29.99
N ILE A 956 -25.35 -9.55 -30.16
CA ILE A 956 -25.73 -8.46 -29.24
C ILE A 956 -26.15 -9.04 -27.89
N ILE A 957 -27.07 -10.00 -27.90
CA ILE A 957 -27.57 -10.67 -26.69
C ILE A 957 -26.40 -11.34 -25.96
N LYS A 958 -25.54 -12.05 -26.70
CA LYS A 958 -24.34 -12.67 -26.16
C LYS A 958 -23.40 -11.66 -25.49
N ALA A 959 -23.07 -10.56 -26.16
CA ALA A 959 -22.22 -9.51 -25.60
C ALA A 959 -22.86 -8.85 -24.35
N THR A 960 -24.18 -8.63 -24.37
CA THR A 960 -24.93 -8.12 -23.20
C THR A 960 -24.84 -9.08 -22.02
N CYS A 961 -25.04 -10.38 -22.23
CA CYS A 961 -24.92 -11.40 -21.16
C CYS A 961 -23.51 -11.44 -20.55
N ILE A 962 -22.46 -11.28 -21.36
CA ILE A 962 -21.08 -11.18 -20.86
C ILE A 962 -20.91 -9.91 -20.00
N SER A 963 -21.41 -8.76 -20.46
CA SER A 963 -21.30 -7.48 -19.75
C SER A 963 -22.08 -7.43 -18.43
N ILE A 964 -23.25 -8.08 -18.35
CA ILE A 964 -24.08 -8.16 -17.13
C ILE A 964 -23.28 -8.71 -15.93
N GLN A 965 -22.37 -9.67 -16.18
CA GLN A 965 -21.60 -10.33 -15.13
C GLN A 965 -20.69 -9.37 -14.36
N ARG A 966 -20.29 -8.24 -14.94
CA ARG A 966 -19.55 -7.18 -14.21
C ARG A 966 -20.37 -6.61 -13.05
N TYR A 967 -21.68 -6.45 -13.24
CA TYR A 967 -22.58 -5.96 -12.20
C TYR A 967 -22.79 -7.00 -11.10
N LEU A 968 -22.92 -8.28 -11.47
CA LEU A 968 -22.99 -9.40 -10.51
C LEU A 968 -21.73 -9.47 -9.63
N ILE A 969 -20.54 -9.36 -10.23
CA ILE A 969 -19.26 -9.35 -9.49
C ILE A 969 -19.19 -8.14 -8.55
N SER A 970 -19.62 -6.96 -9.02
CA SER A 970 -19.55 -5.72 -8.22
C SER A 970 -20.42 -5.74 -6.95
N HIS A 971 -21.46 -6.60 -6.93
CA HIS A 971 -22.35 -6.79 -5.79
C HIS A 971 -21.78 -7.77 -4.75
N CYS A 972 -20.94 -8.73 -5.15
CA CYS A 972 -20.37 -9.76 -4.27
C CYS A 972 -19.16 -9.28 -3.44
N LYS A 973 -19.13 -8.02 -2.97
CA LYS A 973 -17.96 -7.46 -2.28
C LYS A 973 -17.72 -8.11 -0.92
N GLY A 974 -16.72 -9.00 -0.84
CA GLY A 974 -16.25 -9.61 0.40
C GLY A 974 -16.80 -11.01 0.70
N GLU A 975 -17.72 -11.51 -0.14
CA GLU A 975 -18.30 -12.85 -0.04
C GLU A 975 -17.70 -13.81 -1.09
N GLU A 976 -17.76 -15.12 -0.83
CA GLU A 976 -17.31 -16.14 -1.79
C GLU A 976 -18.26 -16.20 -2.99
N ILE A 977 -17.71 -16.24 -4.21
CA ILE A 977 -18.49 -16.32 -5.44
C ILE A 977 -19.14 -17.69 -5.57
N GLN A 978 -20.44 -17.69 -5.90
CA GLN A 978 -21.20 -18.91 -6.16
C GLN A 978 -20.56 -19.72 -7.31
N PRO A 979 -20.47 -21.07 -7.20
CA PRO A 979 -19.84 -21.92 -8.23
C PRO A 979 -20.47 -21.76 -9.62
N GLN A 980 -21.78 -21.54 -9.68
CA GLN A 980 -22.50 -21.32 -10.94
C GLN A 980 -22.02 -20.05 -11.64
N LEU A 981 -21.89 -18.92 -10.92
CA LEU A 981 -21.38 -17.67 -11.48
C LEU A 981 -19.93 -17.82 -11.96
N ALA A 982 -19.07 -18.53 -11.21
CA ALA A 982 -17.70 -18.83 -11.63
C ALA A 982 -17.66 -19.59 -12.96
N SER A 983 -18.50 -20.62 -13.12
CA SER A 983 -18.59 -21.39 -14.37
C SER A 983 -19.05 -20.56 -15.57
N VAL A 984 -20.01 -19.66 -15.34
CA VAL A 984 -20.55 -18.77 -16.39
C VAL A 984 -19.51 -17.74 -16.82
N ILE A 985 -18.77 -17.16 -15.87
CA ILE A 985 -17.64 -16.26 -16.15
C ILE A 985 -16.60 -16.99 -17.01
N GLU A 986 -16.26 -18.23 -16.66
CA GLU A 986 -15.30 -19.02 -17.44
C GLU A 986 -15.77 -19.24 -18.88
N THR A 987 -17.02 -19.68 -19.08
CA THR A 987 -17.59 -19.83 -20.45
C THR A 987 -17.69 -18.51 -21.21
N SER A 988 -17.96 -17.40 -20.51
CA SER A 988 -18.07 -16.08 -21.12
C SER A 988 -16.73 -15.59 -21.65
N LEU A 989 -15.66 -15.78 -20.87
CA LEU A 989 -14.30 -15.41 -21.25
C LEU A 989 -13.74 -16.29 -22.39
N GLN A 990 -14.19 -17.54 -22.53
CA GLN A 990 -13.84 -18.41 -23.66
C GLN A 990 -14.34 -17.86 -25.02
N ASN A 991 -15.34 -16.97 -25.04
CA ASN A 991 -15.80 -16.33 -26.28
C ASN A 991 -14.82 -15.27 -26.82
N LEU A 992 -13.77 -14.93 -26.07
CA LEU A 992 -12.70 -14.06 -26.54
C LEU A 992 -11.87 -14.79 -27.60
N GLY A 993 -11.97 -14.34 -28.85
CA GLY A 993 -11.15 -14.83 -29.95
C GLY A 993 -11.26 -13.93 -31.17
N ARG A 994 -10.26 -14.00 -32.06
CA ARG A 994 -10.18 -13.18 -33.28
C ARG A 994 -11.34 -13.42 -34.27
N ASN A 995 -11.97 -14.58 -34.21
CA ASN A 995 -13.13 -14.93 -35.03
C ASN A 995 -14.46 -14.34 -34.49
N SER A 996 -14.47 -13.86 -33.25
CA SER A 996 -15.63 -13.23 -32.62
C SER A 996 -15.74 -11.77 -33.06
N SER A 997 -16.96 -11.22 -33.04
CA SER A 997 -17.16 -9.81 -33.37
C SER A 997 -16.53 -8.86 -32.35
N VAL A 998 -16.28 -7.63 -32.78
CA VAL A 998 -15.66 -6.56 -31.97
C VAL A 998 -16.40 -6.37 -30.64
N ARG A 999 -17.74 -6.44 -30.64
CA ARG A 999 -18.58 -6.27 -29.44
C ARG A 999 -18.37 -7.37 -28.40
N ILE A 1000 -18.27 -8.63 -28.83
CA ILE A 1000 -18.04 -9.78 -27.94
C ILE A 1000 -16.63 -9.70 -27.35
N ARG A 1001 -15.62 -9.39 -28.18
CA ARG A 1001 -14.23 -9.21 -27.76
C ARG A 1001 -14.12 -8.11 -26.70
N LEU A 1002 -14.77 -6.97 -26.93
CA LEU A 1002 -14.81 -5.85 -25.99
C LEU A 1002 -15.44 -6.25 -24.65
N ALA A 1003 -16.62 -6.87 -24.67
CA ALA A 1003 -17.33 -7.30 -23.46
C ALA A 1003 -16.51 -8.32 -22.65
N ALA A 1004 -15.88 -9.29 -23.32
CA ALA A 1004 -15.06 -10.31 -22.68
C ALA A 1004 -13.79 -9.70 -22.03
N LEU A 1005 -13.12 -8.75 -22.68
CA LEU A 1005 -11.95 -8.07 -22.08
C LEU A 1005 -12.36 -7.19 -20.89
N GLN A 1006 -13.47 -6.47 -20.97
CA GLN A 1006 -13.99 -5.70 -19.84
C GLN A 1006 -14.34 -6.62 -18.65
N LEU A 1007 -14.95 -7.77 -18.91
CA LEU A 1007 -15.20 -8.78 -17.87
C LEU A 1007 -13.88 -9.30 -17.28
N PHE A 1008 -12.89 -9.63 -18.11
CA PHE A 1008 -11.58 -10.09 -17.65
C PHE A 1008 -10.91 -9.05 -16.73
N SER A 1009 -10.95 -7.77 -17.10
CA SER A 1009 -10.40 -6.66 -16.30
C SER A 1009 -11.06 -6.58 -14.91
N VAL A 1010 -12.38 -6.72 -14.83
CA VAL A 1010 -13.10 -6.75 -13.54
C VAL A 1010 -12.73 -7.99 -12.73
N VAL A 1011 -12.65 -9.16 -13.35
CA VAL A 1011 -12.22 -10.40 -12.67
C VAL A 1011 -10.78 -10.26 -12.14
N ALA A 1012 -9.85 -9.77 -12.94
CA ALA A 1012 -8.46 -9.61 -12.56
C ALA A 1012 -8.27 -8.63 -11.39
N SER A 1013 -9.06 -7.55 -11.35
CA SER A 1013 -8.95 -6.50 -10.31
C SER A 1013 -9.70 -6.83 -9.02
N SER A 1014 -10.85 -7.48 -9.11
CA SER A 1014 -11.72 -7.73 -7.94
C SER A 1014 -11.65 -9.16 -7.41
N GLN A 1015 -11.49 -10.16 -8.29
CA GLN A 1015 -11.63 -11.59 -7.98
C GLN A 1015 -10.56 -12.45 -8.71
N PRO A 1016 -9.25 -12.18 -8.52
CA PRO A 1016 -8.17 -12.81 -9.29
C PRO A 1016 -8.08 -14.32 -9.09
N HIS A 1017 -8.68 -14.86 -8.02
CA HIS A 1017 -8.68 -16.29 -7.73
C HIS A 1017 -9.40 -17.13 -8.82
N LEU A 1018 -10.32 -16.52 -9.59
CA LEU A 1018 -11.02 -17.17 -10.71
C LEU A 1018 -10.13 -17.38 -11.95
N LEU A 1019 -8.95 -16.76 -12.00
CA LEU A 1019 -8.03 -16.88 -13.14
C LEU A 1019 -7.13 -18.13 -13.06
N PHE A 1020 -7.11 -18.84 -11.93
CA PHE A 1020 -6.29 -20.04 -11.72
C PHE A 1020 -6.94 -21.32 -12.24
N THR A 1021 -7.40 -21.32 -13.49
CA THR A 1021 -7.95 -22.52 -14.16
C THR A 1021 -7.17 -22.85 -15.44
N PRO A 1022 -7.02 -24.14 -15.80
CA PRO A 1022 -6.32 -24.53 -17.03
C PRO A 1022 -6.90 -23.86 -18.28
N THR A 1023 -8.22 -23.71 -18.34
CA THR A 1023 -8.91 -23.00 -19.43
C THR A 1023 -8.45 -21.55 -19.55
N MET A 1024 -8.32 -20.82 -18.43
CA MET A 1024 -7.85 -19.43 -18.45
C MET A 1024 -6.43 -19.34 -19.00
N ARG A 1025 -5.56 -20.27 -18.60
CA ARG A 1025 -4.17 -20.35 -19.07
C ARG A 1025 -4.06 -20.74 -20.55
N ASP A 1026 -4.76 -21.79 -20.95
CA ASP A 1026 -4.50 -22.48 -22.22
C ASP A 1026 -5.38 -21.95 -23.37
N VAL A 1027 -6.51 -21.32 -23.06
CA VAL A 1027 -7.49 -20.84 -24.06
C VAL A 1027 -7.69 -19.32 -23.99
N VAL A 1028 -8.02 -18.77 -22.82
CA VAL A 1028 -8.41 -17.35 -22.72
C VAL A 1028 -7.21 -16.41 -22.82
N TYR A 1029 -6.17 -16.65 -22.01
CA TYR A 1029 -5.00 -15.77 -21.95
C TYR A 1029 -4.24 -15.62 -23.29
N PRO A 1030 -4.05 -16.68 -24.10
CA PRO A 1030 -3.49 -16.54 -25.45
C PRO A 1030 -4.30 -15.58 -26.32
N ASN A 1031 -5.62 -15.58 -26.21
CA ASN A 1031 -6.47 -14.64 -26.93
C ASN A 1031 -6.30 -13.21 -26.41
N VAL A 1032 -6.15 -13.00 -25.08
CA VAL A 1032 -5.78 -11.67 -24.53
C VAL A 1032 -4.44 -11.19 -25.08
N LEU A 1033 -3.42 -12.06 -25.17
CA LEU A 1033 -2.12 -11.72 -25.75
C LEU A 1033 -2.23 -11.39 -27.23
N ALA A 1034 -3.06 -12.13 -27.98
CA ALA A 1034 -3.32 -11.83 -29.36
C ALA A 1034 -3.84 -10.40 -29.49
N GLU A 1035 -4.78 -9.96 -28.64
CA GLU A 1035 -5.34 -8.59 -28.65
C GLU A 1035 -4.35 -7.45 -28.38
N LEU A 1036 -3.12 -7.74 -27.95
CA LEU A 1036 -2.06 -6.72 -27.85
C LEU A 1036 -1.48 -6.33 -29.23
N VAL A 1037 -1.76 -7.11 -30.27
CA VAL A 1037 -1.28 -6.89 -31.64
C VAL A 1037 -2.39 -6.32 -32.52
N GLU A 1038 -2.03 -5.42 -33.44
CA GLU A 1038 -2.96 -4.82 -34.40
C GLU A 1038 -3.69 -5.89 -35.24
N ASP A 1039 -5.02 -5.75 -35.37
CA ASP A 1039 -5.84 -6.57 -36.27
C ASP A 1039 -5.89 -5.92 -37.65
N PRO A 1040 -5.18 -6.44 -38.67
CA PRO A 1040 -5.23 -5.83 -39.99
C PRO A 1040 -6.64 -5.89 -40.62
N SER A 1041 -7.53 -6.78 -40.14
CA SER A 1041 -8.91 -6.87 -40.63
C SER A 1041 -9.80 -5.72 -40.14
N LEU A 1042 -9.40 -5.02 -39.08
CA LEU A 1042 -10.16 -3.91 -38.47
C LEU A 1042 -9.59 -2.53 -38.82
N VAL A 1043 -8.54 -2.48 -39.64
CA VAL A 1043 -7.84 -1.24 -40.03
C VAL A 1043 -8.16 -0.89 -41.48
N LEU A 1044 -8.68 0.31 -41.70
CA LEU A 1044 -8.95 0.88 -43.01
C LEU A 1044 -7.98 2.04 -43.27
N THR A 1045 -7.19 1.93 -44.33
CA THR A 1045 -6.29 3.01 -44.78
C THR A 1045 -6.76 3.57 -46.11
N VAL A 1046 -7.10 4.86 -46.13
CA VAL A 1046 -7.51 5.61 -47.33
C VAL A 1046 -6.41 6.58 -47.74
N ASN A 1047 -5.87 6.42 -48.95
CA ASN A 1047 -4.86 7.32 -49.50
C ASN A 1047 -5.53 8.54 -50.16
N LEU A 1048 -5.19 9.75 -49.68
CA LEU A 1048 -5.70 11.03 -50.15
C LEU A 1048 -4.62 11.85 -50.88
N GLY A 1049 -3.64 11.17 -51.51
CA GLY A 1049 -2.53 11.77 -52.23
C GLY A 1049 -1.30 11.94 -51.33
N GLY A 1050 -1.04 13.16 -50.84
CA GLY A 1050 0.06 13.44 -49.91
C GLY A 1050 -0.24 13.06 -48.45
N TYR A 1051 -1.47 12.62 -48.15
CA TYR A 1051 -1.94 12.27 -46.82
C TYR A 1051 -2.59 10.88 -46.83
N THR A 1052 -2.46 10.13 -45.74
CA THR A 1052 -3.15 8.86 -45.53
C THR A 1052 -4.07 8.97 -44.33
N HIS A 1053 -5.37 8.74 -44.52
CA HIS A 1053 -6.33 8.62 -43.43
C HIS A 1053 -6.38 7.16 -42.97
N ARG A 1054 -6.15 6.90 -41.68
CA ARG A 1054 -6.17 5.56 -41.08
C ARG A 1054 -7.27 5.50 -40.03
N GLU A 1055 -8.23 4.61 -40.21
CA GLU A 1055 -9.31 4.32 -39.28
C GLU A 1055 -9.07 2.92 -38.67
N ASP A 1056 -8.98 2.84 -37.34
CA ASP A 1056 -8.67 1.62 -36.61
C ASP A 1056 -9.83 1.27 -35.67
N LYS A 1057 -10.67 0.31 -36.07
CA LYS A 1057 -11.84 -0.11 -35.30
C LYS A 1057 -11.48 -1.03 -34.12
N GLY A 1058 -10.24 -1.51 -34.05
CA GLY A 1058 -9.76 -2.40 -33.00
C GLY A 1058 -9.04 -1.68 -31.85
N ILE A 1059 -8.85 -0.36 -31.92
CA ILE A 1059 -8.01 0.39 -30.97
C ILE A 1059 -8.47 0.28 -29.52
N GLU A 1060 -9.78 0.25 -29.26
CA GLU A 1060 -10.33 0.14 -27.90
C GLU A 1060 -10.09 -1.25 -27.28
N ILE A 1061 -10.20 -2.30 -28.09
CA ILE A 1061 -9.90 -3.68 -27.69
C ILE A 1061 -8.43 -3.79 -27.27
N ARG A 1062 -7.52 -3.23 -28.07
CA ARG A 1062 -6.08 -3.24 -27.75
C ARG A 1062 -5.79 -2.46 -26.48
N ARG A 1063 -6.39 -1.27 -26.31
CA ARG A 1063 -6.24 -0.47 -25.08
C ARG A 1063 -6.63 -1.25 -23.83
N LEU A 1064 -7.76 -1.97 -23.87
CA LEU A 1064 -8.20 -2.83 -22.77
C LEU A 1064 -7.26 -4.01 -22.55
N ALA A 1065 -6.70 -4.62 -23.60
CA ALA A 1065 -5.71 -5.68 -23.46
C ALA A 1065 -4.46 -5.18 -22.73
N PHE A 1066 -3.93 -4.01 -23.09
CA PHE A 1066 -2.81 -3.40 -22.37
C PHE A 1066 -3.17 -3.04 -20.90
N GLU A 1067 -4.38 -2.58 -20.65
CA GLU A 1067 -4.89 -2.32 -19.29
C GLU A 1067 -4.96 -3.61 -18.47
N ILE A 1068 -5.43 -4.72 -19.04
CA ILE A 1068 -5.44 -6.03 -18.38
C ILE A 1068 -4.02 -6.45 -17.99
N ILE A 1069 -3.03 -6.31 -18.89
CA ILE A 1069 -1.63 -6.61 -18.55
C ILE A 1069 -1.14 -5.71 -17.41
N SER A 1070 -1.51 -4.42 -17.42
CA SER A 1070 -1.22 -3.49 -16.31
C SER A 1070 -1.81 -3.98 -14.98
N ILE A 1071 -3.08 -4.41 -14.97
CA ILE A 1071 -3.74 -4.94 -13.76
C ILE A 1071 -3.03 -6.21 -13.27
N LEU A 1072 -2.68 -7.11 -14.18
CA LEU A 1072 -1.99 -8.37 -13.85
C LEU A 1072 -0.57 -8.14 -13.32
N LEU A 1073 0.12 -7.06 -13.72
CA LEU A 1073 1.45 -6.69 -13.25
C LEU A 1073 1.46 -5.94 -11.92
N ARG A 1074 0.37 -5.24 -11.55
CA ARG A 1074 0.28 -4.37 -10.36
C ARG A 1074 0.25 -5.10 -9.00
N ASP A 1075 0.56 -6.41 -8.93
CA ASP A 1075 0.65 -7.24 -7.71
C ASP A 1075 -0.35 -6.81 -6.61
N THR A 1076 -1.62 -7.23 -6.73
CA THR A 1076 -2.59 -6.98 -5.67
C THR A 1076 -2.22 -7.81 -4.43
N GLU A 1077 -1.93 -7.16 -3.29
CA GLU A 1077 -1.67 -7.77 -1.96
C GLU A 1077 -2.72 -8.82 -1.51
N ARG A 1078 -3.86 -8.89 -2.22
CA ARG A 1078 -4.95 -9.85 -2.02
C ARG A 1078 -4.69 -11.24 -2.63
N GLN A 1079 -3.62 -11.45 -3.42
CA GLN A 1079 -3.31 -12.75 -4.05
C GLN A 1079 -2.62 -13.72 -3.07
N ARG A 1080 -3.36 -14.26 -2.10
CA ARG A 1080 -2.87 -15.34 -1.21
C ARG A 1080 -2.59 -16.68 -1.92
N ARG A 1081 -2.93 -16.82 -3.22
CA ARG A 1081 -2.86 -18.09 -4.00
C ARG A 1081 -1.76 -18.14 -5.09
N GLY A 1082 -0.75 -17.27 -5.03
CA GLY A 1082 0.33 -17.18 -6.04
C GLY A 1082 0.08 -16.11 -7.10
N LYS A 1083 1.06 -15.83 -7.97
CA LYS A 1083 0.96 -14.75 -8.97
C LYS A 1083 0.29 -15.27 -10.26
N VAL A 1084 -0.78 -14.62 -10.72
CA VAL A 1084 -1.56 -15.07 -11.89
C VAL A 1084 -0.70 -15.26 -13.16
N LEU A 1085 0.24 -14.34 -13.41
CA LEU A 1085 1.13 -14.42 -14.58
C LEU A 1085 2.07 -15.64 -14.56
N GLU A 1086 2.47 -16.13 -13.38
CA GLU A 1086 3.27 -17.36 -13.26
C GLU A 1086 2.44 -18.58 -13.65
N PHE A 1087 1.19 -18.62 -13.20
CA PHE A 1087 0.28 -19.69 -13.54
C PHE A 1087 0.04 -19.79 -15.06
N PHE A 1088 0.04 -18.66 -15.77
CA PHE A 1088 -0.17 -18.65 -17.21
C PHE A 1088 0.99 -19.21 -18.06
N LEU A 1089 2.23 -19.25 -17.54
CA LEU A 1089 3.40 -19.87 -18.20
C LEU A 1089 3.68 -19.42 -19.66
N ARG A 1090 3.25 -18.21 -20.08
CA ARG A 1090 3.42 -17.66 -21.45
C ARG A 1090 4.15 -16.32 -21.50
N LEU A 1091 5.19 -16.18 -20.67
CA LEU A 1091 5.96 -14.93 -20.56
C LEU A 1091 6.70 -14.57 -21.85
N GLU A 1092 7.14 -15.55 -22.64
CA GLU A 1092 7.82 -15.29 -23.92
C GLU A 1092 6.86 -14.63 -24.94
N GLU A 1093 5.64 -15.16 -25.07
CA GLU A 1093 4.62 -14.58 -25.96
C GLU A 1093 4.24 -13.16 -25.53
N LEU A 1094 4.04 -12.93 -24.22
CA LEU A 1094 3.79 -11.59 -23.69
C LEU A 1094 4.94 -10.63 -24.02
N LEU A 1095 6.19 -11.08 -23.84
CA LEU A 1095 7.38 -10.30 -24.13
C LEU A 1095 7.46 -9.92 -25.61
N GLN A 1096 7.17 -10.88 -26.50
CA GLN A 1096 7.11 -10.66 -27.95
C GLN A 1096 6.06 -9.59 -28.28
N CYS A 1097 4.85 -9.66 -27.71
CA CYS A 1097 3.80 -8.67 -27.92
C CYS A 1097 4.21 -7.26 -27.44
N LEU A 1098 4.80 -7.15 -26.25
CA LEU A 1098 5.20 -5.85 -25.69
C LEU A 1098 6.36 -5.22 -26.50
N VAL A 1099 7.37 -6.00 -26.89
CA VAL A 1099 8.47 -5.52 -27.74
C VAL A 1099 7.94 -5.09 -29.11
N HIS A 1100 7.05 -5.89 -29.70
CA HIS A 1100 6.40 -5.56 -30.97
C HIS A 1100 5.67 -4.20 -30.89
N ALA A 1101 4.97 -3.96 -29.79
CA ALA A 1101 4.23 -2.74 -29.52
C ALA A 1101 5.07 -1.55 -29.01
N CYS A 1102 6.40 -1.63 -28.95
CA CYS A 1102 7.22 -0.48 -28.50
C CYS A 1102 7.44 0.60 -29.58
N GLY A 1103 7.00 0.35 -30.81
CA GLY A 1103 7.08 1.31 -31.92
C GLY A 1103 6.61 0.74 -33.26
N PRO A 1104 6.38 1.60 -34.27
CA PRO A 1104 5.74 1.24 -35.54
C PRO A 1104 6.63 0.42 -36.50
N GLN A 1105 7.93 0.30 -36.20
CA GLN A 1105 8.85 -0.53 -36.99
C GLN A 1105 8.39 -1.99 -36.99
N GLU A 1106 8.69 -2.75 -38.05
CA GLU A 1106 8.32 -4.18 -38.15
C GLU A 1106 6.81 -4.44 -38.01
N LYS A 1107 5.98 -3.52 -38.52
CA LYS A 1107 4.50 -3.54 -38.38
C LYS A 1107 4.01 -3.53 -36.93
N GLY A 1108 4.81 -2.95 -36.03
CA GLY A 1108 4.42 -2.75 -34.63
C GLY A 1108 3.35 -1.68 -34.45
N GLU A 1109 3.04 -1.38 -33.20
CA GLU A 1109 1.96 -0.43 -32.86
C GLU A 1109 2.27 0.98 -33.38
N VAL A 1110 1.26 1.59 -34.00
CA VAL A 1110 1.37 2.91 -34.64
C VAL A 1110 0.90 4.01 -33.67
N ASP A 1111 -0.03 3.69 -32.77
CA ASP A 1111 -0.52 4.61 -31.77
C ASP A 1111 0.55 4.95 -30.73
N VAL A 1112 0.81 6.24 -30.52
CA VAL A 1112 1.88 6.71 -29.62
C VAL A 1112 1.57 6.41 -28.16
N ASP A 1113 0.30 6.47 -27.76
CA ASP A 1113 -0.09 6.26 -26.36
C ASP A 1113 0.04 4.77 -25.98
N LEU A 1114 -0.43 3.86 -26.85
CA LEU A 1114 -0.20 2.42 -26.69
C LEU A 1114 1.29 2.05 -26.76
N ASN A 1115 2.05 2.68 -27.66
CA ASN A 1115 3.50 2.52 -27.73
C ASN A 1115 4.20 2.92 -26.43
N ASN A 1116 3.72 3.95 -25.74
CA ASN A 1116 4.27 4.39 -24.47
C ASN A 1116 3.84 3.45 -23.33
N GLN A 1117 2.58 3.01 -23.35
CA GLN A 1117 2.07 2.03 -22.40
C GLN A 1117 2.84 0.70 -22.49
N ALA A 1118 3.14 0.21 -23.70
CA ALA A 1118 3.95 -0.99 -23.91
C ALA A 1118 5.35 -0.86 -23.30
N LYS A 1119 6.03 0.29 -23.47
CA LYS A 1119 7.34 0.57 -22.84
C LYS A 1119 7.24 0.54 -21.31
N THR A 1120 6.20 1.15 -20.74
CA THR A 1120 5.95 1.14 -19.29
C THR A 1120 5.75 -0.28 -18.76
N LEU A 1121 4.88 -1.06 -19.41
CA LEU A 1121 4.60 -2.44 -19.01
C LEU A 1121 5.83 -3.34 -19.20
N LEU A 1122 6.64 -3.11 -20.24
CA LEU A 1122 7.88 -3.84 -20.45
C LEU A 1122 8.87 -3.59 -19.30
N VAL A 1123 9.05 -2.33 -18.89
CA VAL A 1123 9.87 -1.96 -17.74
C VAL A 1123 9.34 -2.60 -16.46
N GLN A 1124 8.02 -2.53 -16.22
CA GLN A 1124 7.40 -3.16 -15.06
C GLN A 1124 7.60 -4.69 -15.07
N LEU A 1125 7.44 -5.34 -16.23
CA LEU A 1125 7.66 -6.78 -16.37
C LEU A 1125 9.11 -7.16 -16.08
N VAL A 1126 10.08 -6.41 -16.61
CA VAL A 1126 11.51 -6.65 -16.36
C VAL A 1126 11.88 -6.42 -14.89
N ASN A 1127 11.34 -5.38 -14.25
CA ASN A 1127 11.62 -5.08 -12.85
C ASN A 1127 10.98 -6.09 -11.88
N THR A 1128 9.78 -6.60 -12.21
CA THR A 1128 9.08 -7.58 -11.38
C THR A 1128 9.60 -9.00 -11.58
N ARG A 1129 10.20 -9.30 -12.75
CA ARG A 1129 10.61 -10.65 -13.15
C ARG A 1129 12.07 -10.69 -13.61
N LEU A 1130 12.90 -11.28 -12.78
CA LEU A 1130 14.33 -11.47 -13.07
C LEU A 1130 14.57 -12.47 -14.21
N LYS A 1131 13.79 -13.54 -14.34
CA LYS A 1131 14.00 -14.62 -15.34
C LYS A 1131 13.05 -14.50 -16.52
N LEU A 1132 13.38 -13.64 -17.48
CA LEU A 1132 12.64 -13.49 -18.74
C LEU A 1132 13.38 -14.14 -19.93
N PRO A 1133 12.66 -14.85 -20.83
CA PRO A 1133 13.26 -15.54 -21.98
C PRO A 1133 13.54 -14.55 -23.12
N TRP A 1134 14.64 -13.80 -23.02
CA TRP A 1134 15.09 -12.90 -24.08
C TRP A 1134 15.80 -13.67 -25.20
N SER A 1135 15.31 -13.54 -26.44
CA SER A 1135 16.02 -14.00 -27.64
C SER A 1135 16.80 -12.86 -28.29
N ASP A 1136 17.90 -13.18 -28.98
CA ASP A 1136 18.72 -12.19 -29.70
C ASP A 1136 17.91 -11.37 -30.72
N SER A 1137 16.92 -12.00 -31.36
CA SER A 1137 15.99 -11.32 -32.28
C SER A 1137 15.13 -10.29 -31.57
N LEU A 1138 14.61 -10.61 -30.37
CA LEU A 1138 13.79 -9.69 -29.58
C LEU A 1138 14.60 -8.49 -29.08
N ILE A 1139 15.82 -8.74 -28.59
CA ILE A 1139 16.74 -7.69 -28.14
C ILE A 1139 17.06 -6.74 -29.30
N THR A 1140 17.36 -7.30 -30.48
CA THR A 1140 17.69 -6.52 -31.67
C THR A 1140 16.50 -5.68 -32.16
N SER A 1141 15.29 -6.26 -32.19
CA SER A 1141 14.06 -5.55 -32.54
C SER A 1141 13.77 -4.40 -31.56
N LEU A 1142 13.83 -4.67 -30.26
CA LEU A 1142 13.65 -3.66 -29.21
C LEU A 1142 14.66 -2.52 -29.34
N HIS A 1143 15.94 -2.85 -29.50
CA HIS A 1143 16.99 -1.86 -29.71
C HIS A 1143 16.69 -0.98 -30.95
N GLY A 1144 16.32 -1.59 -32.08
CA GLY A 1144 15.96 -0.86 -33.30
C GLY A 1144 14.80 0.12 -33.11
N LYS A 1145 13.74 -0.31 -32.42
CA LYS A 1145 12.57 0.52 -32.10
C LYS A 1145 12.92 1.69 -31.18
N LEU A 1146 13.64 1.45 -30.09
CA LEU A 1146 14.04 2.49 -29.13
C LEU A 1146 15.01 3.50 -29.78
N LYS A 1147 15.99 3.01 -30.55
CA LYS A 1147 16.95 3.85 -31.28
C LYS A 1147 16.24 4.82 -32.22
N ALA A 1148 15.29 4.30 -33.01
CA ALA A 1148 14.57 5.11 -34.00
C ALA A 1148 13.80 6.27 -33.37
N VAL A 1149 13.29 6.13 -32.15
CA VAL A 1149 12.61 7.23 -31.42
C VAL A 1149 13.62 8.24 -30.88
N LEU A 1150 14.76 7.80 -30.33
CA LEU A 1150 15.79 8.69 -29.77
C LEU A 1150 16.52 9.52 -30.84
N GLU A 1151 16.54 9.09 -32.09
CA GLU A 1151 17.17 9.80 -33.22
C GLU A 1151 16.24 10.86 -33.87
N LEU A 1152 14.98 10.96 -33.45
CA LEU A 1152 14.04 11.97 -33.96
C LEU A 1152 14.48 13.39 -33.56
N LYS A 1153 14.48 14.31 -34.54
CA LYS A 1153 14.72 15.74 -34.30
C LYS A 1153 13.39 16.46 -34.06
N CYS A 1154 13.08 16.83 -32.82
CA CYS A 1154 11.92 17.67 -32.53
C CYS A 1154 12.21 19.14 -32.88
N GLU A 1155 11.81 19.59 -34.07
CA GLU A 1155 11.85 21.00 -34.48
C GLU A 1155 10.42 21.56 -34.56
N GLY A 1156 10.02 22.40 -33.59
CA GLY A 1156 8.75 23.16 -33.62
C GLY A 1156 7.88 23.08 -32.35
N LYS A 1157 6.82 23.90 -32.29
CA LYS A 1157 5.82 23.94 -31.19
C LYS A 1157 4.46 23.34 -31.58
N SER A 1158 4.40 22.50 -32.61
CA SER A 1158 3.13 21.90 -33.07
C SER A 1158 2.65 20.80 -32.12
N LEU A 1159 1.35 20.47 -32.15
CA LEU A 1159 0.77 19.35 -31.40
C LEU A 1159 1.44 18.00 -31.74
N SER A 1160 1.95 17.83 -32.97
CA SER A 1160 2.73 16.66 -33.38
C SER A 1160 4.09 16.60 -32.68
N ALA A 1161 4.78 17.73 -32.60
CA ALA A 1161 6.07 17.82 -31.92
C ALA A 1161 5.97 17.53 -30.41
N GLU A 1162 4.86 17.91 -29.77
CA GLU A 1162 4.64 17.59 -28.35
C GLU A 1162 4.40 16.08 -28.14
N LYS A 1163 3.63 15.42 -29.01
CA LYS A 1163 3.45 13.95 -28.97
C LYS A 1163 4.78 13.21 -29.16
N GLU A 1164 5.62 13.67 -30.07
CA GLU A 1164 6.98 13.12 -30.27
C GLU A 1164 7.85 13.34 -29.03
N ARG A 1165 7.82 14.53 -28.42
CA ARG A 1165 8.55 14.83 -27.19
C ARG A 1165 8.10 13.94 -26.03
N VAL A 1166 6.81 13.65 -25.91
CA VAL A 1166 6.28 12.68 -24.94
C VAL A 1166 6.84 11.28 -25.20
N ASN A 1167 6.79 10.80 -26.45
CA ASN A 1167 7.34 9.48 -26.82
C ASN A 1167 8.84 9.35 -26.53
N ILE A 1168 9.62 10.41 -26.80
CA ILE A 1168 11.05 10.46 -26.45
C ILE A 1168 11.23 10.32 -24.93
N ARG A 1169 10.43 11.01 -24.10
CA ARG A 1169 10.52 10.88 -22.63
C ARG A 1169 10.24 9.45 -22.16
N TYR A 1170 9.18 8.80 -22.65
CA TYR A 1170 8.92 7.40 -22.30
C TYR A 1170 10.03 6.46 -22.77
N THR A 1171 10.61 6.72 -23.95
CA THR A 1171 11.74 5.95 -24.49
C THR A 1171 13.01 6.13 -23.65
N LEU A 1172 13.32 7.36 -23.24
CA LEU A 1172 14.45 7.64 -22.34
C LEU A 1172 14.29 6.92 -21.01
N ASN A 1173 13.10 7.00 -20.39
CA ASN A 1173 12.82 6.30 -19.14
C ASN A 1173 12.96 4.78 -19.33
N CYS A 1174 12.39 4.22 -20.41
CA CYS A 1174 12.53 2.81 -20.77
C CYS A 1174 14.00 2.37 -20.88
N VAL A 1175 14.83 3.11 -21.63
CA VAL A 1175 16.26 2.79 -21.77
C VAL A 1175 16.99 2.85 -20.42
N MET A 1176 16.74 3.88 -19.61
CA MET A 1176 17.37 4.02 -18.29
C MET A 1176 17.01 2.86 -17.37
N ARG A 1177 15.74 2.43 -17.37
CA ARG A 1177 15.26 1.34 -16.51
C ARG A 1177 15.66 -0.05 -17.01
N LEU A 1178 15.63 -0.28 -18.32
CA LEU A 1178 16.07 -1.56 -18.88
C LEU A 1178 17.56 -1.78 -18.62
N THR A 1179 18.41 -0.78 -18.86
CA THR A 1179 19.87 -0.89 -18.64
C THR A 1179 20.27 -1.06 -17.17
N GLU A 1180 19.33 -0.86 -16.24
CA GLU A 1180 19.43 -1.16 -14.81
C GLU A 1180 19.39 -2.68 -14.55
N CYS A 1181 18.85 -3.47 -15.48
CA CYS A 1181 18.56 -4.89 -15.33
C CYS A 1181 19.41 -5.78 -16.25
N VAL A 1182 19.71 -7.00 -15.80
CA VAL A 1182 20.30 -8.07 -16.63
C VAL A 1182 19.24 -8.61 -17.60
N PRO A 1183 19.55 -8.85 -18.89
CA PRO A 1183 20.87 -8.79 -19.53
C PRO A 1183 21.28 -7.42 -20.11
N PHE A 1184 20.38 -6.44 -20.18
CA PHE A 1184 20.63 -5.15 -20.82
C PHE A 1184 21.79 -4.34 -20.21
N ALA A 1185 22.08 -4.57 -18.93
CA ALA A 1185 23.21 -3.97 -18.21
C ALA A 1185 24.58 -4.27 -18.84
N TYR A 1186 24.74 -5.41 -19.52
CA TYR A 1186 26.01 -5.82 -20.14
C TYR A 1186 25.94 -6.04 -21.65
N ILE A 1187 24.74 -6.07 -22.26
CA ILE A 1187 24.60 -6.20 -23.71
C ILE A 1187 25.24 -4.99 -24.42
N PRO A 1188 26.26 -5.18 -25.28
CA PRO A 1188 26.94 -4.07 -25.94
C PRO A 1188 26.02 -3.19 -26.80
N GLN A 1189 24.96 -3.76 -27.36
CA GLN A 1189 24.00 -3.03 -28.20
C GLN A 1189 23.27 -1.91 -27.44
N PHE A 1190 23.08 -2.03 -26.12
CA PHE A 1190 22.37 -1.03 -25.33
C PHE A 1190 23.29 0.09 -24.79
N GLN A 1191 24.61 -0.09 -24.84
CA GLN A 1191 25.56 0.95 -24.41
C GLN A 1191 25.45 2.25 -25.22
N PRO A 1192 25.36 2.22 -26.58
CA PRO A 1192 25.12 3.43 -27.36
C PRO A 1192 23.78 4.11 -27.04
N LEU A 1193 22.72 3.35 -26.78
CA LEU A 1193 21.42 3.89 -26.39
C LEU A 1193 21.50 4.64 -25.05
N LEU A 1194 22.19 4.06 -24.07
CA LEU A 1194 22.42 4.71 -22.79
C LEU A 1194 23.21 6.01 -22.94
N LEU A 1195 24.24 6.04 -23.78
CA LEU A 1195 25.03 7.25 -24.06
C LEU A 1195 24.21 8.33 -24.78
N LEU A 1196 23.30 7.94 -25.68
CA LEU A 1196 22.34 8.87 -26.30
C LEU A 1196 21.37 9.42 -25.26
N ALA A 1197 20.84 8.57 -24.39
CA ALA A 1197 19.94 8.98 -23.31
C ALA A 1197 20.62 9.93 -22.33
N GLN A 1198 21.86 9.63 -21.92
CA GLN A 1198 22.68 10.47 -21.06
C GLN A 1198 22.90 11.88 -21.64
N LYS A 1199 23.02 12.03 -22.96
CA LYS A 1199 23.22 13.35 -23.60
C LYS A 1199 21.92 14.13 -23.82
N SER A 1200 20.77 13.52 -23.58
CA SER A 1200 19.47 14.16 -23.79
C SER A 1200 19.14 15.18 -22.71
N SER A 1201 18.70 16.37 -23.10
CA SER A 1201 18.20 17.42 -22.19
C SER A 1201 16.84 17.05 -21.56
N LEU A 1202 16.10 16.12 -22.17
CA LEU A 1202 14.78 15.68 -21.68
C LEU A 1202 14.87 14.58 -20.62
N LEU A 1203 16.07 14.08 -20.31
CA LEU A 1203 16.26 12.97 -19.38
C LEU A 1203 15.70 13.29 -17.99
N ALA A 1204 15.97 14.50 -17.48
CA ALA A 1204 15.48 14.92 -16.17
C ALA A 1204 13.96 14.99 -16.07
N GLU A 1205 13.29 15.42 -17.14
CA GLU A 1205 11.83 15.40 -17.23
C GLU A 1205 11.30 13.96 -17.36
N SER A 1206 12.01 13.09 -18.10
CA SER A 1206 11.59 11.70 -18.31
C SER A 1206 11.58 10.85 -17.03
N MET A 1207 12.53 11.10 -16.11
CA MET A 1207 12.61 10.35 -14.85
C MET A 1207 11.52 10.73 -13.85
N LYS A 1208 10.80 11.84 -14.09
CA LYS A 1208 9.63 12.25 -13.29
C LYS A 1208 8.33 11.58 -13.74
N LEU A 1209 8.34 10.83 -14.84
CA LEU A 1209 7.17 10.04 -15.25
C LEU A 1209 6.90 8.99 -14.18
N VAL A 1210 5.72 9.04 -13.56
CA VAL A 1210 5.21 7.97 -12.69
C VAL A 1210 4.85 6.81 -13.61
N LEU A 1211 5.66 5.74 -13.59
CA LEU A 1211 5.42 4.51 -14.33
C LEU A 1211 4.58 3.53 -13.54
#